data_AF-A0A935AKZ5-F1
#
_entry.id   AF-A0A935AKZ5-F1
#
_cell.length_a   1.000
_cell.length_b   1.000
_cell.length_c   1.000
_cell.angle_alpha   90.00
_cell.angle_beta   90.00
_cell.angle_gamma   90.00
#
_symmetry.space_group_name_H-M   'P 1'
#
loop_
_entity.id
_entity.type
_entity.pdbx_description
1 polymer ?
#
loop_
_entity_poly.entity_id
_entity_poly.type
_entity_poly.pdbx_seq_one_letter_code
_entity_poly.pdbx_strand_id
1 'polypeptide(L)'
;MRLLFFLLLFVTFTCRLSSQISIIGPATPASDWTTDFTLTQDASNVFIWYGTFSLSANELKFRLNYDWATNYGSASWPNGIGILNGPSIVVPLAGTYTITFNQWNQAYSFTLIDAEFVGVGTTSPIEKLDVAGNIRLIGEIKPGGQSGAANQVLTSNGAGSMTWSNASTISATDQIIDADNDTRVTVEDAPDNDLVRIYLAGVPKLELDGNMIKPLNSNFATYLGNGAGSNTTGNGNTFIGNQAGNANNAGAWNTALGTRTLLNSASGDGNVAIGADALRTQNGISNNIGIGTGAGYNATEGGNVFIGGNAANNKSSGNGNTIIGDNSGFNSTTGSSNVFLGASAGYSVTSGNNVLIGASAGRNGSGLTNDNIIIGKSAGYDLAGGDNTILGTGAAFSGSAANGNVVIGKDAGYELVGSDNTIIGKQAGYNNAGNFNVIFGKDAGYSNTSDGNTMIGFQSGYNNNGLNNVFLGRSAGANETGSNKLYIDNSNANKDNALIYGDFNADSLLLNGKTLVKNQLGVKGIGDLTGIELGYNNASKQSDAGKVQYGGFGGSDHVVNIIGGGTDPVGADRKVKIWAEGGSEMTGSLSVTGRIKLGDDNNTPTAGTVRWNDVAQDFEGYDGSQWRSLTKVNTPPWGTNYTLVYENDKLTANDGLPDDWFGCSVSINGDYAIVGAFGDDIGSNVDQGSAYIFFRSGNTWTQQAKLTAADGSTDDNFGYSVSISGDYAIVGAYGDDIGSNMNQGSAYIFVRSDNTWTQQAKLTVADGATDDNFGYSVSISGDYTILGAPNDDSSGSAFVFLRSGSSWIQHSKLIPTDPSPFMWFGGKVSISGDYVVIGAQHNQIGANLNQGSAYLFYRLGTSWTQQAKLIASDGAGDDRFGSSVSISGDYAMIGAYFDDVGDNSNQGSAYIFFRDGTTWTQQAKLTSENGEADDVFGRSVSIYGEFAVGTQFSSCKIFTRSNSTWATQANFFSSDGASSVSINGNYTIFGSISNRNNRGAAYIFNKN
;
A
#
# COMPACT_ATOMS: atom_id res chain seq x y z
N MET A 1 82.60 84.34 -17.14
CA MET A 1 83.90 84.86 -16.66
C MET A 1 84.79 85.08 -17.89
N ARG A 2 85.03 86.36 -18.28
CA ARG A 2 85.89 86.85 -19.39
C ARG A 2 85.43 86.42 -20.81
N LEU A 3 85.22 87.25 -21.84
CA LEU A 3 85.58 88.63 -22.22
C LEU A 3 84.55 89.01 -23.31
N LEU A 4 83.71 90.05 -23.18
CA LEU A 4 83.93 91.43 -23.63
C LEU A 4 84.70 91.59 -24.98
N PHE A 5 83.94 91.99 -26.01
CA PHE A 5 84.10 93.26 -26.76
C PHE A 5 85.23 93.49 -27.79
N PHE A 6 84.82 94.29 -28.80
CA PHE A 6 85.57 95.02 -29.84
C PHE A 6 86.04 94.19 -31.06
N LEU A 7 85.98 94.64 -32.32
CA LEU A 7 85.35 95.76 -33.01
C LEU A 7 85.76 95.61 -34.49
N LEU A 8 84.77 95.56 -35.37
CA LEU A 8 84.67 96.28 -36.64
C LEU A 8 85.83 96.22 -37.68
N LEU A 9 85.41 95.80 -38.88
CA LEU A 9 85.74 96.37 -40.20
C LEU A 9 87.20 96.25 -40.69
N PHE A 10 87.44 95.40 -41.69
CA PHE A 10 87.30 95.84 -43.08
C PHE A 10 87.16 94.66 -44.05
N VAL A 11 86.20 94.88 -44.93
CA VAL A 11 85.68 94.06 -46.03
C VAL A 11 86.75 93.77 -47.09
N THR A 12 86.83 92.52 -47.56
CA THR A 12 87.06 92.26 -48.98
C THR A 12 86.16 91.12 -49.46
N PHE A 13 85.30 91.49 -50.40
CA PHE A 13 84.49 90.65 -51.28
C PHE A 13 85.06 89.25 -51.55
N THR A 14 84.35 88.22 -51.09
CA THR A 14 84.08 87.06 -51.95
C THR A 14 82.58 87.00 -52.14
N CYS A 15 82.20 87.26 -53.38
CA CYS A 15 80.87 87.10 -53.93
C CYS A 15 80.37 85.67 -53.64
N ARG A 16 79.55 85.48 -52.60
CA ARG A 16 78.54 84.42 -52.67
C ARG A 16 77.42 85.00 -53.53
N LEU A 17 77.42 84.69 -54.82
CA LEU A 17 76.17 84.65 -55.56
C LEU A 17 75.29 83.70 -54.76
N SER A 18 74.33 84.26 -54.02
CA SER A 18 73.27 83.48 -53.38
C SER A 18 72.45 82.89 -54.51
N SER A 19 72.83 81.71 -54.98
CA SER A 19 72.01 80.96 -55.93
C SER A 19 70.66 80.72 -55.28
N GLN A 20 69.56 81.04 -55.96
CA GLN A 20 68.21 80.91 -55.43
C GLN A 20 67.41 79.97 -56.32
N ILE A 21 66.76 78.96 -55.74
CA ILE A 21 65.89 78.05 -56.48
C ILE A 21 64.43 78.45 -56.26
N SER A 22 63.67 78.54 -57.34
CA SER A 22 62.23 78.78 -57.33
C SER A 22 61.48 77.72 -58.13
N ILE A 23 60.17 77.64 -57.92
CA ILE A 23 59.22 76.99 -58.82
C ILE A 23 58.38 78.04 -59.53
N ILE A 24 57.99 77.77 -60.77
CA ILE A 24 57.13 78.62 -61.57
C ILE A 24 56.24 77.77 -62.47
N GLY A 25 55.04 78.25 -62.78
CA GLY A 25 54.14 77.62 -63.74
C GLY A 25 52.71 77.55 -63.24
N PRO A 26 51.76 77.20 -64.13
CA PRO A 26 50.35 77.21 -63.84
C PRO A 26 49.90 76.23 -62.74
N ALA A 27 50.76 75.30 -62.30
CA ALA A 27 50.50 74.49 -61.11
C ALA A 27 50.79 75.19 -59.79
N THR A 28 51.52 76.31 -59.80
CA THR A 28 51.82 77.10 -58.60
C THR A 28 50.66 78.04 -58.24
N PRO A 29 50.62 78.63 -57.02
CA PRO A 29 49.50 79.48 -56.59
C PRO A 29 49.20 80.70 -57.47
N ALA A 30 50.16 81.20 -58.26
CA ALA A 30 49.92 82.30 -59.19
C ALA A 30 49.21 81.84 -60.48
N SER A 31 49.20 80.53 -60.77
CA SER A 31 48.61 79.92 -61.97
C SER A 31 49.10 80.54 -63.29
N ASP A 32 50.33 81.05 -63.33
CA ASP A 32 50.96 81.70 -64.49
C ASP A 32 52.42 81.24 -64.69
N TRP A 33 53.08 81.70 -65.76
CA TRP A 33 54.51 81.50 -66.04
C TRP A 33 55.36 82.76 -65.80
N THR A 34 54.84 83.73 -65.04
CA THR A 34 55.48 85.03 -64.79
C THR A 34 55.92 85.23 -63.34
N THR A 35 55.33 84.50 -62.40
CA THR A 35 55.54 84.68 -60.97
C THR A 35 56.28 83.48 -60.37
N ASP A 36 57.50 83.69 -59.88
CA ASP A 36 58.32 82.67 -59.22
C ASP A 36 58.01 82.53 -57.72
N PHE A 37 57.91 81.30 -57.23
CA PHE A 37 57.79 80.97 -55.80
C PHE A 37 59.10 80.38 -55.30
N THR A 38 59.71 81.05 -54.33
CA THR A 38 61.07 80.76 -53.88
C THR A 38 61.08 79.59 -52.90
N LEU A 39 61.99 78.63 -53.09
CA LEU A 39 62.28 77.58 -52.11
C LEU A 39 63.27 78.10 -51.07
N THR A 40 63.18 77.55 -49.87
CA THR A 40 64.09 77.84 -48.76
C THR A 40 65.29 76.90 -48.84
N GLN A 41 66.50 77.43 -48.74
CA GLN A 41 67.72 76.62 -48.69
C GLN A 41 67.82 75.90 -47.35
N ASP A 42 68.21 74.64 -47.36
CA ASP A 42 68.48 73.89 -46.14
C ASP A 42 69.77 74.38 -45.47
N ALA A 43 69.67 74.76 -44.19
CA ALA A 43 70.78 75.31 -43.43
C ALA A 43 71.89 74.29 -43.12
N SER A 44 71.57 72.99 -43.17
CA SER A 44 72.48 71.88 -42.92
C SER A 44 73.06 71.26 -44.19
N ASN A 45 72.36 71.39 -45.33
CA ASN A 45 72.85 71.01 -46.65
C ASN A 45 72.55 72.10 -47.69
N VAL A 46 73.57 72.93 -47.98
CA VAL A 46 73.46 74.07 -48.91
C VAL A 46 73.04 73.70 -50.34
N PHE A 47 73.06 72.43 -50.73
CA PHE A 47 72.59 72.01 -52.05
C PHE A 47 71.10 71.68 -52.08
N ILE A 48 70.43 71.50 -50.93
CA ILE A 48 69.01 71.14 -50.88
C ILE A 48 68.17 72.39 -50.67
N TRP A 49 67.12 72.52 -51.47
CA TRP A 49 66.12 73.56 -51.42
C TRP A 49 64.77 72.91 -51.18
N TYR A 50 63.96 73.46 -50.28
CA TYR A 50 62.64 72.91 -49.98
C TYR A 50 61.58 73.99 -49.76
N GLY A 51 60.32 73.61 -49.90
CA GLY A 51 59.20 74.46 -49.54
C GLY A 51 57.88 73.70 -49.64
N THR A 52 56.89 74.17 -48.89
CA THR A 52 55.54 73.60 -48.91
C THR A 52 54.61 74.52 -49.67
N PHE A 53 53.99 74.00 -50.72
CA PHE A 53 53.13 74.80 -51.60
C PHE A 53 51.85 74.02 -51.91
N SER A 54 50.73 74.73 -51.94
CA SER A 54 49.49 74.22 -52.53
C SER A 54 49.61 74.33 -54.04
N LEU A 55 49.61 73.18 -54.71
CA LEU A 55 49.71 73.08 -56.16
C LEU A 55 48.37 72.66 -56.76
N SER A 56 48.03 73.16 -57.94
CA SER A 56 46.92 72.68 -58.76
C SER A 56 47.39 71.63 -59.77
N ALA A 57 46.47 70.84 -60.31
CA ALA A 57 46.78 69.86 -61.36
C ALA A 57 47.15 70.59 -62.67
N ASN A 58 48.44 70.83 -62.89
CA ASN A 58 48.98 71.50 -64.07
C ASN A 58 50.51 71.31 -64.15
N GLU A 59 51.20 72.01 -65.05
CA GLU A 59 52.65 71.96 -65.16
C GLU A 59 53.39 73.06 -64.38
N LEU A 60 54.62 72.77 -63.96
CA LEU A 60 55.58 73.73 -63.41
C LEU A 60 57.03 73.36 -63.75
N LYS A 61 57.96 74.28 -63.47
CA LYS A 61 59.41 74.09 -63.58
C LYS A 61 60.15 74.69 -62.39
N PHE A 62 61.37 74.22 -62.15
CA PHE A 62 62.31 74.90 -61.27
C PHE A 62 63.13 75.93 -62.04
N ARG A 63 63.51 77.05 -61.43
CA ARG A 63 64.42 78.05 -62.01
C ARG A 63 65.53 78.39 -61.05
N LEU A 64 66.72 78.62 -61.61
CA LEU A 64 67.86 79.16 -60.88
C LEU A 64 67.88 80.68 -61.05
N ASN A 65 67.96 81.40 -59.94
CA ASN A 65 68.03 82.87 -59.87
C ASN A 65 66.92 83.59 -60.64
N TYR A 66 65.73 82.97 -60.75
CA TYR A 66 64.63 83.51 -61.55
C TYR A 66 65.01 83.77 -63.01
N ASP A 67 65.95 82.99 -63.56
CA ASP A 67 66.44 83.09 -64.94
C ASP A 67 65.84 81.96 -65.80
N TRP A 68 65.38 82.31 -67.01
CA TRP A 68 64.81 81.35 -67.96
C TRP A 68 65.89 80.61 -68.72
N ALA A 69 67.10 81.19 -68.85
CA ALA A 69 68.24 80.49 -69.43
C ALA A 69 68.65 79.25 -68.61
N THR A 70 68.30 79.23 -67.31
CA THR A 70 68.60 78.13 -66.39
C THR A 70 67.33 77.65 -65.66
N ASN A 71 66.49 76.92 -66.38
CA ASN A 71 65.31 76.24 -65.84
C ASN A 71 65.49 74.71 -65.87
N TYR A 72 64.89 74.02 -64.91
CA TYR A 72 64.92 72.56 -64.81
C TYR A 72 63.50 72.02 -64.82
N GLY A 73 63.28 71.01 -65.67
CA GLY A 73 62.01 70.29 -65.76
C GLY A 73 62.26 68.83 -66.12
N SER A 74 61.23 68.00 -65.99
CA SER A 74 61.29 66.58 -66.33
C SER A 74 59.88 66.01 -66.49
N ALA A 75 59.75 64.95 -67.29
CA ALA A 75 58.48 64.22 -67.45
C ALA A 75 58.18 63.29 -66.27
N SER A 76 59.13 63.09 -65.35
CA SER A 76 58.97 62.18 -64.20
C SER A 76 58.20 62.85 -63.05
N TRP A 77 57.29 62.12 -62.42
CA TRP A 77 56.50 62.56 -61.27
C TRP A 77 56.32 61.38 -60.30
N PRO A 78 56.26 61.59 -58.97
CA PRO A 78 56.43 62.85 -58.23
C PRO A 78 57.89 63.17 -57.88
N ASN A 79 58.85 62.38 -58.36
CA ASN A 79 60.27 62.63 -58.17
C ASN A 79 61.02 62.33 -59.47
N GLY A 80 62.23 62.85 -59.57
CA GLY A 80 63.04 62.72 -60.78
C GLY A 80 64.29 63.56 -60.72
N ILE A 81 65.00 63.63 -61.85
CA ILE A 81 66.13 64.53 -62.05
C ILE A 81 65.66 65.65 -62.97
N GLY A 82 65.77 66.90 -62.53
CA GLY A 82 65.43 68.08 -63.32
C GLY A 82 66.46 68.26 -64.42
N ILE A 83 66.05 68.12 -65.68
CA ILE A 83 66.94 68.30 -66.83
C ILE A 83 66.95 69.79 -67.18
N LEU A 84 68.15 70.36 -67.39
CA LEU A 84 68.30 71.74 -67.85
C LEU A 84 67.54 71.94 -69.17
N ASN A 85 66.62 72.90 -69.21
CA ASN A 85 65.68 73.14 -70.31
C ASN A 85 64.79 71.93 -70.69
N GLY A 86 64.62 70.99 -69.77
CA GLY A 86 63.75 69.83 -69.94
C GLY A 86 62.26 70.18 -70.07
N PRO A 87 61.39 69.20 -70.40
CA PRO A 87 59.94 69.41 -70.43
C PRO A 87 59.41 69.82 -69.05
N SER A 88 58.26 70.48 -68.96
CA SER A 88 57.68 70.85 -67.67
C SER A 88 57.30 69.62 -66.83
N ILE A 89 57.37 69.76 -65.51
CA ILE A 89 56.93 68.74 -64.55
C ILE A 89 55.42 68.89 -64.38
N VAL A 90 54.67 67.86 -64.75
CA VAL A 90 53.20 67.84 -64.64
C VAL A 90 52.80 67.33 -63.25
N VAL A 91 52.16 68.19 -62.47
CA VAL A 91 51.45 67.86 -61.23
C VAL A 91 50.09 67.28 -61.63
N PRO A 92 49.83 65.97 -61.45
CA PRO A 92 48.61 65.34 -61.94
C PRO A 92 47.41 65.56 -61.01
N LEU A 93 47.64 65.90 -59.73
CA LEU A 93 46.61 66.06 -58.71
C LEU A 93 46.85 67.35 -57.92
N ALA A 94 45.79 68.14 -57.72
CA ALA A 94 45.85 69.31 -56.86
C ALA A 94 46.03 68.86 -55.39
N GLY A 95 46.92 69.51 -54.64
CA GLY A 95 47.22 69.14 -53.27
C GLY A 95 48.30 70.02 -52.65
N THR A 96 48.52 69.89 -51.34
CA THR A 96 49.64 70.56 -50.67
C THR A 96 50.84 69.62 -50.64
N TYR A 97 51.92 70.02 -51.31
CA TYR A 97 53.13 69.22 -51.45
C TYR A 97 54.27 69.83 -50.66
N THR A 98 55.03 68.99 -49.95
CA THR A 98 56.42 69.33 -49.59
C THR A 98 57.28 69.05 -50.81
N ILE A 99 57.93 70.07 -51.32
CA ILE A 99 58.77 69.99 -52.51
C ILE A 99 60.23 70.11 -52.08
N THR A 100 61.08 69.25 -52.61
CA THR A 100 62.54 69.31 -52.43
C THR A 100 63.23 69.32 -53.78
N PHE A 101 64.31 70.10 -53.91
CA PHE A 101 65.19 70.15 -55.09
C PHE A 101 66.64 70.22 -54.63
N ASN A 102 67.47 69.28 -55.10
CA ASN A 102 68.89 69.26 -54.82
C ASN A 102 69.65 69.86 -56.01
N GLN A 103 70.25 71.03 -55.82
CA GLN A 103 70.96 71.78 -56.84
C GLN A 103 72.24 71.08 -57.36
N TRP A 104 72.84 70.18 -56.58
CA TRP A 104 74.05 69.47 -56.98
C TRP A 104 73.78 68.38 -58.00
N ASN A 105 72.77 67.53 -57.75
CA ASN A 105 72.44 66.39 -58.62
C ASN A 105 71.13 66.58 -59.39
N GLN A 106 70.48 67.73 -59.24
CA GLN A 106 69.20 68.11 -59.86
C GLN A 106 68.02 67.20 -59.45
N ALA A 107 68.19 66.35 -58.43
CA ALA A 107 67.11 65.49 -57.96
C ALA A 107 66.01 66.30 -57.27
N TYR A 108 64.76 66.05 -57.62
CA TYR A 108 63.60 66.67 -56.98
C TYR A 108 62.60 65.63 -56.51
N SER A 109 61.76 66.03 -55.56
CA SER A 109 60.61 65.26 -55.11
C SER A 109 59.46 66.17 -54.68
N PHE A 110 58.24 65.71 -54.93
CA PHE A 110 56.99 66.28 -54.47
C PHE A 110 56.32 65.24 -53.56
N THR A 111 56.22 65.53 -52.28
CA THR A 111 55.58 64.65 -51.30
C THR A 111 54.25 65.26 -50.89
N LEU A 112 53.15 64.61 -51.30
CA LEU A 112 51.80 65.04 -50.92
C LEU A 112 51.67 64.94 -49.39
N ILE A 113 51.18 66.01 -48.75
CA ILE A 113 50.82 66.00 -47.34
C ILE A 113 49.33 65.67 -47.27
N ASP A 114 48.99 64.39 -47.18
CA ASP A 114 47.64 63.96 -46.82
C ASP A 114 47.57 63.65 -45.32
N ALA A 115 46.58 64.25 -44.66
CA ALA A 115 46.28 64.04 -43.25
C ALA A 115 45.67 62.65 -43.03
N GLU A 116 46.36 61.85 -42.22
CA GLU A 116 45.91 60.76 -41.34
C GLU A 116 44.64 59.98 -41.70
N PHE A 117 44.78 58.69 -42.05
CA PHE A 117 43.76 57.65 -41.74
C PHE A 117 44.40 56.28 -41.44
N VAL A 118 43.83 55.57 -40.45
CA VAL A 118 44.29 54.32 -39.84
C VAL A 118 43.51 53.11 -40.39
N GLY A 119 44.19 52.00 -40.67
CA GLY A 119 43.58 50.70 -40.98
C GLY A 119 43.76 49.66 -39.87
N VAL A 120 42.80 48.74 -39.74
CA VAL A 120 42.93 47.52 -38.92
C VAL A 120 42.60 46.29 -39.76
N GLY A 121 43.59 45.42 -40.00
CA GLY A 121 43.36 43.97 -40.16
C GLY A 121 43.86 43.25 -41.41
N THR A 122 44.05 43.88 -42.58
CA THR A 122 44.57 43.18 -43.78
C THR A 122 45.46 44.08 -44.64
N THR A 123 46.39 43.47 -45.39
CA THR A 123 47.51 44.17 -46.04
C THR A 123 47.15 44.94 -47.31
N SER A 124 45.90 44.95 -47.79
CA SER A 124 45.51 45.68 -49.01
C SER A 124 43.98 45.84 -49.19
N PRO A 125 43.32 46.82 -48.53
CA PRO A 125 41.94 47.18 -48.87
C PRO A 125 41.89 48.23 -50.01
N ILE A 126 40.99 48.03 -50.98
CA ILE A 126 40.92 48.82 -52.23
C ILE A 126 39.73 49.79 -52.35
N GLU A 127 38.68 49.73 -51.51
CA GLU A 127 37.68 50.81 -51.31
C GLU A 127 36.93 50.67 -49.95
N LYS A 128 36.13 51.69 -49.59
CA LYS A 128 35.66 52.03 -48.22
C LYS A 128 34.85 50.94 -47.49
N LEU A 129 35.34 50.61 -46.29
CA LEU A 129 34.68 49.94 -45.17
C LEU A 129 33.87 48.68 -45.51
N ASP A 130 34.59 47.59 -45.79
CA ASP A 130 34.02 46.23 -45.76
C ASP A 130 34.38 45.55 -44.44
N VAL A 131 33.39 45.34 -43.57
CA VAL A 131 33.58 44.68 -42.26
C VAL A 131 32.67 43.46 -42.21
N ALA A 132 33.27 42.27 -42.29
CA ALA A 132 32.59 41.02 -41.96
C ALA A 132 32.58 40.84 -40.43
N GLY A 133 31.65 41.51 -39.74
CA GLY A 133 31.44 41.36 -38.29
C GLY A 133 30.86 42.60 -37.60
N ASN A 134 30.60 42.48 -36.30
CA ASN A 134 30.11 43.60 -35.48
C ASN A 134 31.20 44.65 -35.28
N ILE A 135 30.88 45.92 -35.55
CA ILE A 135 31.74 47.07 -35.25
C ILE A 135 31.48 47.49 -33.80
N ARG A 136 32.50 47.42 -32.93
CA ARG A 136 32.46 47.98 -31.57
C ARG A 136 33.29 49.25 -31.51
N LEU A 137 32.63 50.39 -31.29
CA LEU A 137 33.29 51.68 -31.09
C LEU A 137 33.41 51.95 -29.59
N ILE A 138 34.58 52.37 -29.13
CA ILE A 138 34.85 52.80 -27.75
C ILE A 138 35.35 54.25 -27.82
N GLY A 139 34.45 55.20 -27.54
CA GLY A 139 34.65 56.65 -27.65
C GLY A 139 33.44 57.38 -28.25
N GLU A 140 33.45 58.72 -28.21
CA GLU A 140 32.39 59.55 -28.81
C GLU A 140 32.34 59.36 -30.34
N ILE A 141 31.15 59.09 -30.88
CA ILE A 141 30.92 59.09 -32.34
C ILE A 141 30.83 60.55 -32.80
N LYS A 142 31.77 61.02 -33.61
CA LYS A 142 31.84 62.42 -34.09
C LYS A 142 31.81 62.52 -35.62
N PRO A 143 30.65 62.39 -36.27
CA PRO A 143 30.58 62.52 -37.72
C PRO A 143 30.97 63.95 -38.13
N GLY A 144 31.98 64.08 -38.98
CA GLY A 144 32.59 65.38 -39.31
C GLY A 144 33.53 65.97 -38.25
N GLY A 145 33.96 65.19 -37.25
CA GLY A 145 34.95 65.61 -36.24
C GLY A 145 34.42 66.46 -35.09
N GLN A 146 33.10 66.68 -35.02
CA GLN A 146 32.43 67.47 -34.00
C GLN A 146 31.57 66.56 -33.10
N SER A 147 31.58 66.80 -31.78
CA SER A 147 30.59 66.22 -30.87
C SER A 147 29.25 66.94 -31.08
N GLY A 148 28.12 66.23 -30.94
CA GLY A 148 26.81 66.85 -31.03
C GLY A 148 26.60 67.89 -29.93
N ALA A 149 26.00 69.04 -30.25
CA ALA A 149 25.57 70.01 -29.24
C ALA A 149 24.31 69.49 -28.49
N ALA A 150 23.97 70.09 -27.35
CA ALA A 150 22.72 69.79 -26.65
C ALA A 150 21.51 69.97 -27.59
N ASN A 151 20.56 69.02 -27.56
CA ASN A 151 19.42 68.91 -28.49
C ASN A 151 19.75 68.55 -29.95
N GLN A 152 20.91 67.95 -30.23
CA GLN A 152 21.20 67.35 -31.53
C GLN A 152 21.16 65.82 -31.44
N VAL A 153 20.60 65.17 -32.47
CA VAL A 153 20.64 63.72 -32.63
C VAL A 153 21.33 63.36 -33.94
N LEU A 154 21.91 62.17 -33.98
CA LEU A 154 22.64 61.70 -35.13
C LEU A 154 21.68 61.11 -36.17
N THR A 155 21.57 61.75 -37.32
CA THR A 155 20.70 61.31 -38.42
C THR A 155 21.51 60.73 -39.55
N SER A 156 21.07 59.60 -40.10
CA SER A 156 21.59 59.03 -41.33
C SER A 156 20.69 59.44 -42.49
N ASN A 157 21.28 59.83 -43.63
CA ASN A 157 20.53 60.10 -44.85
C ASN A 157 20.16 58.83 -45.64
N GLY A 158 20.31 57.64 -45.05
CA GLY A 158 20.06 56.35 -45.70
C GLY A 158 21.10 55.94 -46.77
N ALA A 159 22.02 56.84 -47.13
CA ALA A 159 23.10 56.64 -48.09
C ALA A 159 24.49 56.53 -47.41
N GLY A 160 24.51 56.27 -46.09
CA GLY A 160 25.73 56.08 -45.31
C GLY A 160 26.39 57.36 -44.81
N SER A 161 25.77 58.54 -44.96
CA SER A 161 26.24 59.78 -44.34
C SER A 161 25.50 60.04 -43.04
N MET A 162 26.24 60.21 -41.95
CA MET A 162 25.72 60.55 -40.62
C MET A 162 26.04 62.00 -40.30
N THR A 163 25.05 62.75 -39.81
CA THR A 163 25.19 64.18 -39.47
C THR A 163 24.46 64.49 -38.17
N TRP A 164 24.94 65.47 -37.42
CA TRP A 164 24.24 66.01 -36.26
C TRP A 164 23.13 66.95 -36.73
N SER A 165 21.89 66.59 -36.47
CA SER A 165 20.71 67.39 -36.78
C SER A 165 20.07 67.90 -35.50
N ASN A 166 19.58 69.14 -35.49
CA ASN A 166 18.77 69.63 -34.37
C ASN A 166 17.53 68.74 -34.24
N ALA A 167 17.26 68.25 -33.04
CA ALA A 167 16.13 67.37 -32.74
C ALA A 167 14.79 67.99 -33.20
N SER A 168 14.69 69.32 -33.23
CA SER A 168 13.51 70.08 -33.69
C SER A 168 13.35 70.19 -35.21
N THR A 169 14.32 69.70 -36.01
CA THR A 169 14.35 69.83 -37.48
C THR A 169 14.23 68.51 -38.23
N ILE A 170 14.10 67.41 -37.50
CA ILE A 170 13.91 66.07 -38.06
C ILE A 170 12.43 65.89 -38.34
N SER A 171 12.10 65.41 -39.53
CA SER A 171 10.71 65.09 -39.89
C SER A 171 10.15 64.09 -38.87
N ALA A 172 8.92 64.33 -38.39
CA ALA A 172 8.21 63.44 -37.46
C ALA A 172 8.06 61.99 -37.97
N THR A 173 8.39 61.75 -39.24
CA THR A 173 8.39 60.42 -39.87
C THR A 173 9.60 59.56 -39.51
N ASP A 174 10.70 60.15 -39.02
CA ASP A 174 11.95 59.44 -38.69
C ASP A 174 12.14 59.29 -37.17
N GLN A 175 11.13 59.67 -36.39
CA GLN A 175 11.07 59.52 -34.94
C GLN A 175 9.81 58.72 -34.58
N ILE A 176 9.91 57.78 -33.63
CA ILE A 176 8.72 57.37 -32.86
C ILE A 176 8.57 58.41 -31.74
N ILE A 177 8.20 59.62 -32.11
CA ILE A 177 7.95 60.71 -31.17
C ILE A 177 6.57 61.29 -31.51
N ASP A 178 5.70 61.27 -30.49
CA ASP A 178 4.41 61.93 -30.51
C ASP A 178 4.59 63.46 -30.54
N ALA A 179 3.63 64.18 -31.12
CA ALA A 179 3.75 65.62 -31.40
C ALA A 179 3.91 66.49 -30.13
N ASP A 180 3.58 65.95 -28.96
CA ASP A 180 3.77 66.57 -27.64
C ASP A 180 4.99 66.01 -26.87
N ASN A 181 5.79 65.13 -27.50
CA ASN A 181 6.97 64.45 -26.96
C ASN A 181 6.73 63.58 -25.72
N ASP A 182 5.47 63.22 -25.46
CA ASP A 182 5.12 62.48 -24.25
C ASP A 182 5.19 60.94 -24.45
N THR A 183 5.15 60.48 -25.70
CA THR A 183 5.31 59.07 -26.07
C THR A 183 6.66 58.87 -26.77
N ARG A 184 7.53 58.06 -26.16
CA ARG A 184 8.93 57.86 -26.61
C ARG A 184 9.52 56.54 -26.10
N VAL A 185 10.58 56.05 -26.76
CA VAL A 185 11.43 54.96 -26.24
C VAL A 185 12.79 55.54 -25.88
N THR A 186 13.29 55.26 -24.68
CA THR A 186 14.62 55.70 -24.24
C THR A 186 15.52 54.50 -24.03
N VAL A 187 16.78 54.63 -24.42
CA VAL A 187 17.88 53.72 -24.08
C VAL A 187 18.86 54.57 -23.27
N GLU A 188 19.28 54.09 -22.09
CA GLU A 188 20.34 54.71 -21.28
C GLU A 188 19.99 56.13 -20.81
N ASP A 189 19.02 56.25 -19.89
CA ASP A 189 18.47 57.56 -19.48
C ASP A 189 19.27 58.29 -18.39
N ALA A 190 20.35 57.70 -17.91
CA ALA A 190 21.41 58.34 -17.14
C ALA A 190 22.75 57.60 -17.39
N PRO A 191 23.91 58.27 -17.21
CA PRO A 191 25.20 57.59 -17.28
C PRO A 191 25.20 56.44 -16.29
N ASP A 192 25.41 55.21 -16.78
CA ASP A 192 25.43 53.94 -16.04
C ASP A 192 24.06 53.27 -15.77
N ASN A 193 22.95 53.82 -16.27
CA ASN A 193 21.64 53.19 -16.14
C ASN A 193 21.38 52.31 -17.38
N ASP A 194 21.80 51.05 -17.34
CA ASP A 194 21.64 50.04 -18.41
C ASP A 194 20.17 49.63 -18.62
N LEU A 195 19.29 50.60 -18.90
CA LEU A 195 17.83 50.44 -18.96
C LEU A 195 17.27 50.87 -20.31
N VAL A 196 16.25 50.15 -20.78
CA VAL A 196 15.42 50.55 -21.92
C VAL A 196 13.99 50.77 -21.44
N ARG A 197 13.40 51.95 -21.69
CA ARG A 197 12.03 52.27 -21.26
C ARG A 197 11.14 52.70 -22.41
N ILE A 198 9.86 52.31 -22.35
CA ILE A 198 8.80 52.80 -23.25
C ILE A 198 7.88 53.71 -22.44
N TYR A 199 7.75 54.96 -22.87
CA TYR A 199 6.86 55.97 -22.32
C TYR A 199 5.62 56.14 -23.19
N LEU A 200 4.48 56.28 -22.54
CA LEU A 200 3.21 56.69 -23.16
C LEU A 200 2.60 57.80 -22.31
N ALA A 201 2.19 58.90 -22.93
CA ALA A 201 1.61 60.05 -22.22
C ALA A 201 2.52 60.63 -21.11
N GLY A 202 3.83 60.61 -21.32
CA GLY A 202 4.85 61.10 -20.39
C GLY A 202 5.19 60.15 -19.23
N VAL A 203 4.51 59.01 -19.14
CA VAL A 203 4.66 58.04 -18.04
C VAL A 203 5.32 56.77 -18.56
N PRO A 204 6.37 56.24 -17.90
CA PRO A 204 6.98 54.99 -18.32
C PRO A 204 5.98 53.84 -18.08
N LYS A 205 5.79 53.00 -19.10
CA LYS A 205 4.85 51.85 -19.09
C LYS A 205 5.54 50.50 -19.15
N LEU A 206 6.75 50.42 -19.71
CA LEU A 206 7.57 49.22 -19.78
C LEU A 206 9.05 49.58 -19.57
N GLU A 207 9.78 48.73 -18.84
CA GLU A 207 11.22 48.85 -18.59
C GLU A 207 11.91 47.51 -18.82
N LEU A 208 13.03 47.49 -19.52
CA LEU A 208 13.97 46.37 -19.57
C LEU A 208 15.12 46.71 -18.63
N ASP A 209 15.35 45.85 -17.64
CA ASP A 209 16.39 46.00 -16.62
C ASP A 209 17.17 44.68 -16.51
N GLY A 210 18.40 44.68 -17.05
CA GLY A 210 19.20 43.46 -17.17
C GLY A 210 18.45 42.34 -17.91
N ASN A 211 18.10 41.28 -17.17
CA ASN A 211 17.38 40.11 -17.70
C ASN A 211 15.85 40.19 -17.53
N MET A 212 15.29 41.30 -17.04
CA MET A 212 13.87 41.45 -16.71
C MET A 212 13.12 42.39 -17.65
N ILE A 213 11.91 42.02 -18.06
CA ILE A 213 10.93 42.91 -18.71
C ILE A 213 9.87 43.28 -17.65
N LYS A 214 9.77 44.55 -17.31
CA LYS A 214 8.95 45.08 -16.20
C LYS A 214 7.84 45.99 -16.73
N PRO A 215 6.56 45.57 -16.65
CA PRO A 215 5.44 46.50 -16.76
C PRO A 215 5.50 47.51 -15.61
N LEU A 216 5.44 48.80 -15.93
CA LEU A 216 5.46 49.89 -14.95
C LEU A 216 4.04 50.42 -14.74
N ASN A 217 3.41 49.99 -13.64
CA ASN A 217 2.08 50.41 -13.21
C ASN A 217 1.97 50.29 -11.68
N SER A 218 1.00 51.00 -11.10
CA SER A 218 0.78 51.02 -9.64
C SER A 218 -0.03 49.83 -9.11
N ASN A 219 -0.62 49.05 -10.01
CA ASN A 219 -1.52 47.95 -9.66
C ASN A 219 -0.88 46.56 -9.82
N PHE A 220 0.43 46.46 -10.11
CA PHE A 220 1.17 45.20 -10.28
C PHE A 220 0.61 44.27 -11.37
N ALA A 221 0.03 44.83 -12.42
CA ALA A 221 -0.65 44.07 -13.46
C ALA A 221 0.17 43.90 -14.74
N THR A 222 -0.11 42.85 -15.52
CA THR A 222 0.47 42.62 -16.85
C THR A 222 -0.66 42.52 -17.87
N TYR A 223 -0.74 43.45 -18.82
CA TYR A 223 -1.75 43.44 -19.89
C TYR A 223 -1.09 43.41 -21.27
N LEU A 224 -1.38 42.38 -22.07
CA LEU A 224 -0.82 42.21 -23.41
C LEU A 224 -1.89 41.73 -24.39
N GLY A 225 -2.28 42.57 -25.35
CA GLY A 225 -3.27 42.23 -26.37
C GLY A 225 -4.35 43.30 -26.53
N ASN A 226 -4.99 43.34 -27.70
CA ASN A 226 -6.03 44.33 -28.00
C ASN A 226 -7.23 44.13 -27.05
N GLY A 227 -7.56 45.14 -26.24
CA GLY A 227 -8.66 45.10 -25.28
C GLY A 227 -8.35 44.39 -23.95
N ALA A 228 -7.12 43.95 -23.72
CA ALA A 228 -6.74 43.30 -22.46
C ALA A 228 -6.81 44.31 -21.29
N GLY A 229 -7.58 43.99 -20.24
CA GLY A 229 -7.68 44.80 -19.03
C GLY A 229 -8.21 46.24 -19.19
N SER A 230 -8.91 46.57 -20.29
CA SER A 230 -9.24 47.96 -20.66
C SER A 230 -10.13 48.74 -19.68
N ASN A 231 -10.65 48.12 -18.62
CA ASN A 231 -11.56 48.77 -17.65
C ASN A 231 -11.23 48.49 -16.18
N THR A 232 -10.12 47.81 -15.85
CA THR A 232 -9.90 47.30 -14.48
C THR A 232 -9.18 48.29 -13.58
N THR A 233 -9.68 48.41 -12.34
CA THR A 233 -8.99 49.05 -11.21
C THR A 233 -8.37 48.03 -10.25
N GLY A 234 -8.48 46.73 -10.55
CA GLY A 234 -7.98 45.64 -9.71
C GLY A 234 -6.47 45.47 -9.77
N ASN A 235 -5.90 45.01 -8.65
CA ASN A 235 -4.46 44.78 -8.49
C ASN A 235 -4.04 43.35 -8.89
N GLY A 236 -2.79 43.16 -9.32
CA GLY A 236 -2.16 41.84 -9.47
C GLY A 236 -2.69 40.97 -10.62
N ASN A 237 -3.36 41.58 -11.61
CA ASN A 237 -3.97 40.84 -12.72
C ASN A 237 -2.95 40.57 -13.86
N THR A 238 -2.96 39.37 -14.44
CA THR A 238 -2.17 39.03 -15.65
C THR A 238 -3.11 38.67 -16.79
N PHE A 239 -3.34 39.57 -17.75
CA PHE A 239 -4.21 39.36 -18.91
C PHE A 239 -3.45 39.41 -20.22
N ILE A 240 -3.41 38.30 -20.94
CA ILE A 240 -2.66 38.14 -22.19
C ILE A 240 -3.60 37.53 -23.26
N GLY A 241 -3.89 38.28 -24.32
CA GLY A 241 -4.78 37.86 -25.41
C GLY A 241 -5.78 38.94 -25.81
N ASN A 242 -6.45 38.72 -26.95
CA ASN A 242 -7.49 39.65 -27.42
C ASN A 242 -8.70 39.62 -26.46
N GLN A 243 -9.07 40.79 -25.92
CA GLN A 243 -10.18 41.00 -24.97
C GLN A 243 -10.08 40.20 -23.66
N ALA A 244 -8.87 39.78 -23.26
CA ALA A 244 -8.65 39.10 -21.98
C ALA A 244 -8.97 40.03 -20.80
N GLY A 245 -9.92 39.64 -19.94
CA GLY A 245 -10.35 40.44 -18.78
C GLY A 245 -10.98 41.80 -19.11
N ASN A 246 -11.53 41.99 -20.32
CA ASN A 246 -11.94 43.32 -20.81
C ASN A 246 -13.02 44.02 -19.96
N ALA A 247 -13.99 43.29 -19.39
CA ALA A 247 -15.02 43.86 -18.53
C ALA A 247 -14.69 43.81 -17.03
N ASN A 248 -13.47 43.41 -16.64
CA ASN A 248 -13.04 43.50 -15.26
C ASN A 248 -12.92 44.97 -14.87
N ASN A 249 -13.68 45.38 -13.85
CA ASN A 249 -13.72 46.75 -13.34
C ASN A 249 -13.03 46.89 -11.98
N ALA A 250 -13.02 45.86 -11.14
CA ALA A 250 -12.43 45.92 -9.79
C ALA A 250 -11.75 44.62 -9.32
N GLY A 251 -11.93 43.49 -10.00
CA GLY A 251 -11.44 42.18 -9.56
C GLY A 251 -9.91 42.08 -9.59
N ALA A 252 -9.31 41.52 -8.55
CA ALA A 252 -7.87 41.44 -8.33
C ALA A 252 -7.31 40.00 -8.42
N TRP A 253 -6.00 39.86 -8.63
CA TRP A 253 -5.26 38.60 -8.62
C TRP A 253 -5.75 37.55 -9.63
N ASN A 254 -6.28 37.98 -10.77
CA ASN A 254 -6.76 37.10 -11.83
C ASN A 254 -5.66 36.84 -12.89
N THR A 255 -5.61 35.62 -13.42
CA THR A 255 -4.78 35.25 -14.57
C THR A 255 -5.67 34.89 -15.75
N ALA A 256 -5.53 35.55 -16.90
CA ALA A 256 -6.28 35.30 -18.13
C ALA A 256 -5.33 35.19 -19.33
N LEU A 257 -5.26 34.03 -19.97
CA LEU A 257 -4.40 33.76 -21.13
C LEU A 257 -5.23 33.18 -22.28
N GLY A 258 -5.46 33.97 -23.32
CA GLY A 258 -6.21 33.58 -24.53
C GLY A 258 -7.32 34.56 -24.89
N THR A 259 -7.88 34.39 -26.09
CA THR A 259 -8.93 35.27 -26.62
C THR A 259 -10.23 35.16 -25.81
N ARG A 260 -10.79 36.30 -25.39
CA ARG A 260 -12.06 36.40 -24.64
C ARG A 260 -12.09 35.61 -23.32
N THR A 261 -10.93 35.35 -22.72
CA THR A 261 -10.82 34.81 -21.36
C THR A 261 -11.29 35.84 -20.33
N LEU A 262 -12.07 35.44 -19.32
CA LEU A 262 -12.62 36.35 -18.30
C LEU A 262 -13.31 37.60 -18.87
N LEU A 263 -13.89 37.50 -20.08
CA LEU A 263 -14.40 38.65 -20.83
C LEU A 263 -15.40 39.50 -20.03
N ASN A 264 -16.36 38.86 -19.36
CA ASN A 264 -17.45 39.50 -18.64
C ASN A 264 -17.33 39.34 -17.10
N SER A 265 -16.14 39.55 -16.54
CA SER A 265 -15.92 39.40 -15.09
C SER A 265 -15.70 40.72 -14.38
N ALA A 266 -16.73 41.36 -13.81
CA ALA A 266 -16.63 42.70 -13.23
C ALA A 266 -15.69 42.77 -11.99
N SER A 267 -16.03 42.05 -10.91
CA SER A 267 -15.39 42.22 -9.59
C SER A 267 -14.93 40.92 -8.93
N GLY A 268 -14.67 39.87 -9.71
CA GLY A 268 -14.23 38.57 -9.20
C GLY A 268 -12.73 38.51 -8.95
N ASP A 269 -12.32 37.90 -7.84
CA ASP A 269 -10.90 37.81 -7.44
C ASP A 269 -10.35 36.38 -7.62
N GLY A 270 -9.04 36.27 -7.87
CA GLY A 270 -8.32 34.99 -7.79
C GLY A 270 -8.68 33.95 -8.85
N ASN A 271 -9.24 34.35 -9.99
CA ASN A 271 -9.60 33.42 -11.07
C ASN A 271 -8.41 33.12 -12.00
N VAL A 272 -8.32 31.90 -12.51
CA VAL A 272 -7.32 31.47 -13.50
C VAL A 272 -8.04 30.98 -14.75
N ALA A 273 -7.90 31.67 -15.88
CA ALA A 273 -8.53 31.34 -17.16
C ALA A 273 -7.47 31.17 -18.26
N ILE A 274 -7.36 30.00 -18.87
CA ILE A 274 -6.39 29.71 -19.94
C ILE A 274 -7.10 29.00 -21.09
N GLY A 275 -7.03 29.53 -22.31
CA GLY A 275 -7.71 28.99 -23.49
C GLY A 275 -8.89 29.86 -23.96
N ALA A 276 -9.26 29.79 -25.24
CA ALA A 276 -10.27 30.69 -25.80
C ALA A 276 -11.63 30.54 -25.08
N ASP A 277 -12.23 31.66 -24.69
CA ASP A 277 -13.50 31.72 -23.94
C ASP A 277 -13.54 30.96 -22.59
N ALA A 278 -12.39 30.60 -22.02
CA ALA A 278 -12.34 30.06 -20.66
C ALA A 278 -12.88 31.10 -19.65
N LEU A 279 -13.78 30.68 -18.77
CA LEU A 279 -14.42 31.51 -17.75
C LEU A 279 -15.00 32.82 -18.32
N ARG A 280 -15.66 32.77 -19.49
CA ARG A 280 -16.08 34.00 -20.18
C ARG A 280 -17.08 34.85 -19.39
N THR A 281 -18.00 34.25 -18.62
CA THR A 281 -19.14 34.96 -17.99
C THR A 281 -19.08 35.08 -16.44
N GLN A 282 -17.92 35.42 -15.87
CA GLN A 282 -17.69 35.42 -14.41
C GLN A 282 -18.06 36.74 -13.68
N ASN A 283 -19.31 37.18 -13.72
CA ASN A 283 -19.68 38.45 -13.08
C ASN A 283 -19.68 38.39 -11.54
N GLY A 284 -18.63 38.92 -10.89
CA GLY A 284 -18.52 38.98 -9.41
C GLY A 284 -18.16 37.66 -8.73
N ILE A 285 -17.65 36.69 -9.51
CA ILE A 285 -17.37 35.32 -9.05
C ILE A 285 -15.86 35.15 -8.87
N SER A 286 -15.46 34.53 -7.77
CA SER A 286 -14.06 34.42 -7.36
C SER A 286 -13.59 32.97 -7.26
N ASN A 287 -12.27 32.76 -7.31
CA ASN A 287 -11.59 31.48 -7.06
C ASN A 287 -11.96 30.34 -8.01
N ASN A 288 -12.25 30.63 -9.28
CA ASN A 288 -12.44 29.61 -10.31
C ASN A 288 -11.18 29.41 -11.14
N ILE A 289 -10.86 28.14 -11.45
CA ILE A 289 -9.81 27.75 -12.39
C ILE A 289 -10.48 27.17 -13.64
N GLY A 290 -10.21 27.71 -14.81
CA GLY A 290 -10.69 27.26 -16.11
C GLY A 290 -9.54 27.13 -17.10
N ILE A 291 -9.22 25.93 -17.54
CA ILE A 291 -8.11 25.65 -18.47
C ILE A 291 -8.64 24.80 -19.63
N GLY A 292 -8.68 25.35 -20.84
CA GLY A 292 -9.22 24.74 -22.04
C GLY A 292 -10.22 25.64 -22.75
N THR A 293 -10.45 25.41 -24.05
CA THR A 293 -11.41 26.19 -24.83
C THR A 293 -12.81 26.03 -24.26
N GLY A 294 -13.45 27.13 -23.85
CA GLY A 294 -14.80 27.13 -23.28
C GLY A 294 -14.93 26.49 -21.90
N ALA A 295 -13.83 26.22 -21.19
CA ALA A 295 -13.88 25.70 -19.82
C ALA A 295 -14.56 26.70 -18.87
N GLY A 296 -15.61 26.27 -18.16
CA GLY A 296 -16.40 27.08 -17.24
C GLY A 296 -17.08 28.30 -17.89
N TYR A 297 -17.38 28.23 -19.19
CA TYR A 297 -17.89 29.37 -19.98
C TYR A 297 -19.07 30.11 -19.33
N ASN A 298 -20.03 29.35 -18.75
CA ASN A 298 -21.22 29.84 -18.04
C ASN A 298 -21.21 29.50 -16.54
N ALA A 299 -20.05 29.41 -15.89
CA ALA A 299 -20.01 29.18 -14.45
C ALA A 299 -20.57 30.40 -13.68
N THR A 300 -21.47 30.17 -12.73
CA THR A 300 -22.18 31.24 -11.98
C THR A 300 -21.82 31.30 -10.49
N GLU A 301 -21.01 30.37 -9.98
CA GLU A 301 -20.53 30.34 -8.59
C GLU A 301 -19.01 30.11 -8.50
N GLY A 302 -18.42 30.42 -7.34
CA GLY A 302 -16.97 30.42 -7.10
C GLY A 302 -16.42 29.12 -6.51
N GLY A 303 -15.09 29.00 -6.47
CA GLY A 303 -14.40 27.87 -5.85
C GLY A 303 -14.39 26.58 -6.67
N ASN A 304 -14.39 26.66 -8.00
CA ASN A 304 -14.46 25.51 -8.89
C ASN A 304 -13.18 25.32 -9.74
N VAL A 305 -12.89 24.09 -10.14
CA VAL A 305 -11.80 23.73 -11.07
C VAL A 305 -12.40 23.09 -12.32
N PHE A 306 -12.12 23.66 -13.49
CA PHE A 306 -12.57 23.20 -14.80
C PHE A 306 -11.37 23.05 -15.73
N ILE A 307 -11.03 21.82 -16.14
CA ILE A 307 -9.88 21.57 -17.02
C ILE A 307 -10.30 20.66 -18.18
N GLY A 308 -10.21 21.13 -19.42
CA GLY A 308 -10.62 20.41 -20.62
C GLY A 308 -11.49 21.26 -21.56
N GLY A 309 -11.61 20.84 -22.82
CA GLY A 309 -12.49 21.50 -23.79
C GLY A 309 -13.94 21.43 -23.34
N ASN A 310 -14.62 22.57 -23.26
CA ASN A 310 -16.02 22.68 -22.85
C ASN A 310 -16.38 22.03 -21.49
N ALA A 311 -15.41 21.84 -20.59
CA ALA A 311 -15.71 21.39 -19.23
C ALA A 311 -16.65 22.41 -18.56
N ALA A 312 -17.81 21.96 -18.03
CA ALA A 312 -18.84 22.81 -17.43
C ALA A 312 -19.30 24.02 -18.28
N ASN A 313 -19.47 23.84 -19.59
CA ASN A 313 -19.77 24.95 -20.50
C ASN A 313 -21.19 25.52 -20.36
N ASN A 314 -22.21 24.67 -20.11
CA ASN A 314 -23.62 25.01 -20.28
C ASN A 314 -24.35 25.13 -18.93
N LYS A 315 -24.08 26.26 -18.26
CA LYS A 315 -24.53 26.74 -16.93
C LYS A 315 -24.05 25.89 -15.76
N SER A 316 -23.32 26.48 -14.80
CA SER A 316 -23.08 25.86 -13.48
C SER A 316 -23.54 26.80 -12.36
N SER A 317 -24.30 26.30 -11.38
CA SER A 317 -24.80 27.06 -10.21
C SER A 317 -24.52 26.34 -8.88
N GLY A 318 -23.33 25.74 -8.76
CA GLY A 318 -22.84 25.20 -7.49
C GLY A 318 -21.34 25.46 -7.30
N ASN A 319 -20.93 25.48 -6.04
CA ASN A 319 -19.56 25.76 -5.60
C ASN A 319 -18.75 24.46 -5.35
N GLY A 320 -17.42 24.58 -5.27
CA GLY A 320 -16.57 23.46 -4.82
C GLY A 320 -16.44 22.28 -5.78
N ASN A 321 -16.75 22.45 -7.07
CA ASN A 321 -16.67 21.38 -8.05
C ASN A 321 -15.26 21.24 -8.65
N THR A 322 -14.79 20.00 -8.84
CA THR A 322 -13.56 19.67 -9.59
C THR A 322 -13.93 18.86 -10.83
N ILE A 323 -13.86 19.45 -12.01
CA ILE A 323 -14.31 18.88 -13.29
C ILE A 323 -13.17 18.90 -14.29
N ILE A 324 -12.69 17.71 -14.68
CA ILE A 324 -11.50 17.53 -15.51
C ILE A 324 -11.81 16.54 -16.64
N GLY A 325 -11.79 17.00 -17.89
CA GLY A 325 -11.99 16.20 -19.09
C GLY A 325 -12.77 16.95 -20.17
N ASP A 326 -12.58 16.56 -21.43
CA ASP A 326 -13.34 17.12 -22.56
C ASP A 326 -14.85 16.83 -22.39
N ASN A 327 -15.67 17.89 -22.48
CA ASN A 327 -17.11 17.88 -22.25
C ASN A 327 -17.55 17.31 -20.88
N SER A 328 -16.66 17.21 -19.89
CA SER A 328 -17.05 16.78 -18.55
C SER A 328 -17.95 17.85 -17.90
N GLY A 329 -19.03 17.42 -17.26
CA GLY A 329 -20.02 18.33 -16.65
C GLY A 329 -20.67 19.31 -17.62
N PHE A 330 -20.67 19.06 -18.94
CA PHE A 330 -21.08 20.04 -19.95
C PHE A 330 -22.44 20.70 -19.67
N ASN A 331 -23.47 19.92 -19.28
CA ASN A 331 -24.81 20.39 -18.89
C ASN A 331 -25.05 20.26 -17.37
N SER A 332 -24.01 20.30 -16.53
CA SER A 332 -24.17 20.15 -15.08
C SER A 332 -24.62 21.46 -14.43
N THR A 333 -25.91 21.55 -14.05
CA THR A 333 -26.57 22.85 -13.85
C THR A 333 -26.58 23.41 -12.44
N THR A 334 -26.63 22.61 -11.36
CA THR A 334 -26.93 23.10 -9.99
C THR A 334 -26.16 22.44 -8.83
N GLY A 335 -25.38 21.40 -9.09
CA GLY A 335 -24.70 20.62 -8.06
C GLY A 335 -23.45 21.30 -7.49
N SER A 336 -23.26 21.21 -6.17
CA SER A 336 -22.03 21.63 -5.48
C SER A 336 -21.21 20.41 -5.04
N SER A 337 -19.92 20.61 -4.78
CA SER A 337 -19.00 19.58 -4.24
C SER A 337 -18.90 18.30 -5.07
N ASN A 338 -18.98 18.40 -6.40
CA ASN A 338 -18.78 17.26 -7.30
C ASN A 338 -17.32 17.10 -7.74
N VAL A 339 -16.88 15.87 -7.97
CA VAL A 339 -15.58 15.52 -8.58
C VAL A 339 -15.82 14.73 -9.85
N PHE A 340 -15.67 15.34 -11.03
CA PHE A 340 -15.77 14.67 -12.32
C PHE A 340 -14.40 14.58 -12.99
N LEU A 341 -13.95 13.38 -13.35
CA LEU A 341 -12.66 13.15 -13.99
C LEU A 341 -12.80 12.16 -15.16
N GLY A 342 -12.69 12.65 -16.39
CA GLY A 342 -12.76 11.85 -17.62
C GLY A 342 -13.57 12.53 -18.72
N ALA A 343 -13.34 12.15 -19.98
CA ALA A 343 -14.09 12.68 -21.10
C ALA A 343 -15.60 12.38 -20.95
N SER A 344 -16.43 13.41 -21.03
CA SER A 344 -17.89 13.35 -20.82
C SER A 344 -18.35 12.76 -19.45
N ALA A 345 -17.47 12.72 -18.44
CA ALA A 345 -17.88 12.36 -17.09
C ALA A 345 -18.89 13.38 -16.55
N GLY A 346 -19.99 12.91 -15.96
CA GLY A 346 -21.03 13.76 -15.39
C GLY A 346 -21.72 14.71 -16.38
N TYR A 347 -21.70 14.40 -17.69
CA TYR A 347 -22.12 15.31 -18.76
C TYR A 347 -23.49 15.98 -18.53
N SER A 348 -24.46 15.29 -17.92
CA SER A 348 -25.81 15.81 -17.64
C SER A 348 -26.22 15.81 -16.16
N VAL A 349 -25.26 15.61 -15.24
CA VAL A 349 -25.55 15.47 -13.80
C VAL A 349 -25.86 16.83 -13.18
N THR A 350 -26.98 16.95 -12.49
CA THR A 350 -27.44 18.23 -11.91
C THR A 350 -27.39 18.28 -10.38
N SER A 351 -27.18 17.14 -9.72
CA SER A 351 -27.07 16.98 -8.27
C SER A 351 -25.67 17.26 -7.71
N GLY A 352 -25.54 17.39 -6.38
CA GLY A 352 -24.29 17.66 -5.66
C GLY A 352 -23.70 16.42 -4.97
N ASN A 353 -22.49 16.56 -4.43
CA ASN A 353 -21.76 15.53 -3.66
C ASN A 353 -21.47 14.22 -4.43
N ASN A 354 -21.21 14.28 -5.74
CA ASN A 354 -20.92 13.08 -6.54
C ASN A 354 -19.45 13.01 -6.96
N VAL A 355 -18.87 11.81 -6.91
CA VAL A 355 -17.54 11.48 -7.43
C VAL A 355 -17.70 10.60 -8.67
N LEU A 356 -17.44 11.14 -9.86
CA LEU A 356 -17.57 10.44 -11.15
C LEU A 356 -16.21 10.38 -11.87
N ILE A 357 -15.58 9.21 -11.92
CA ILE A 357 -14.23 9.04 -12.49
C ILE A 357 -14.24 7.99 -13.59
N GLY A 358 -13.93 8.39 -14.82
CA GLY A 358 -13.87 7.53 -16.00
C GLY A 358 -14.54 8.15 -17.22
N ALA A 359 -14.14 7.73 -18.41
CA ALA A 359 -14.78 8.21 -19.64
C ALA A 359 -16.26 7.81 -19.67
N SER A 360 -17.15 8.81 -19.84
CA SER A 360 -18.61 8.66 -19.80
C SER A 360 -19.20 8.12 -18.49
N ALA A 361 -18.48 8.20 -17.37
CA ALA A 361 -19.06 7.87 -16.07
C ALA A 361 -20.22 8.84 -15.73
N GLY A 362 -21.40 8.31 -15.39
CA GLY A 362 -22.59 9.13 -15.08
C GLY A 362 -23.05 10.05 -16.22
N ARG A 363 -22.74 9.74 -17.49
CA ARG A 363 -22.92 10.69 -18.61
C ARG A 363 -24.36 11.17 -18.77
N ASN A 364 -25.33 10.27 -18.77
CA ASN A 364 -26.77 10.56 -18.87
C ASN A 364 -27.46 10.65 -17.50
N GLY A 365 -26.69 10.89 -16.43
CA GLY A 365 -27.16 10.95 -15.04
C GLY A 365 -28.00 12.18 -14.68
N SER A 366 -28.89 12.63 -15.57
CA SER A 366 -29.87 13.69 -15.25
C SER A 366 -30.81 13.30 -14.10
N GLY A 367 -30.99 11.99 -13.86
CA GLY A 367 -31.71 11.43 -12.71
C GLY A 367 -30.82 11.05 -11.52
N LEU A 368 -29.50 11.26 -11.57
CA LEU A 368 -28.65 11.07 -10.40
C LEU A 368 -29.01 12.12 -9.35
N THR A 369 -29.13 11.67 -8.10
CA THR A 369 -29.26 12.54 -6.93
C THR A 369 -27.92 12.64 -6.21
N ASN A 370 -27.87 12.93 -4.91
CA ASN A 370 -26.63 13.23 -4.23
C ASN A 370 -25.87 11.96 -3.78
N ASP A 371 -24.63 12.16 -3.34
CA ASP A 371 -23.85 11.21 -2.54
C ASP A 371 -23.49 9.90 -3.28
N ASN A 372 -23.20 9.98 -4.58
CA ASN A 372 -22.75 8.84 -5.38
C ASN A 372 -21.23 8.81 -5.60
N ILE A 373 -20.63 7.62 -5.53
CA ILE A 373 -19.26 7.32 -5.97
C ILE A 373 -19.34 6.40 -7.18
N ILE A 374 -18.96 6.85 -8.36
CA ILE A 374 -19.04 6.10 -9.62
C ILE A 374 -17.68 6.15 -10.33
N ILE A 375 -17.01 5.00 -10.42
CA ILE A 375 -15.65 4.90 -10.94
C ILE A 375 -15.56 3.79 -12.01
N GLY A 376 -15.22 4.16 -13.24
CA GLY A 376 -15.04 3.25 -14.37
C GLY A 376 -15.54 3.82 -15.69
N LYS A 377 -15.05 3.26 -16.81
CA LYS A 377 -15.54 3.65 -18.15
C LYS A 377 -17.02 3.27 -18.29
N SER A 378 -17.84 4.25 -18.62
CA SER A 378 -19.30 4.11 -18.74
C SER A 378 -20.00 3.52 -17.51
N ALA A 379 -19.38 3.63 -16.33
CA ALA A 379 -20.04 3.25 -15.09
C ALA A 379 -21.20 4.22 -14.80
N GLY A 380 -22.35 3.70 -14.34
CA GLY A 380 -23.51 4.53 -14.02
C GLY A 380 -24.05 5.33 -15.21
N TYR A 381 -23.86 4.87 -16.45
CA TYR A 381 -24.06 5.69 -17.66
C TYR A 381 -25.44 6.37 -17.71
N ASP A 382 -26.52 5.62 -17.49
CA ASP A 382 -27.91 6.11 -17.39
C ASP A 382 -28.47 6.01 -15.95
N LEU A 383 -27.62 5.83 -14.93
CA LEU A 383 -28.06 5.60 -13.55
C LEU A 383 -28.88 6.79 -13.01
N ALA A 384 -29.92 6.48 -12.24
CA ALA A 384 -30.70 7.43 -11.45
C ALA A 384 -30.82 6.98 -9.99
N GLY A 385 -30.88 7.92 -9.05
CA GLY A 385 -30.83 7.67 -7.60
C GLY A 385 -29.58 8.22 -6.91
N GLY A 386 -29.49 8.03 -5.58
CA GLY A 386 -28.43 8.55 -4.70
C GLY A 386 -27.81 7.48 -3.81
N ASP A 387 -26.79 7.87 -3.04
CA ASP A 387 -26.15 7.00 -2.03
C ASP A 387 -25.54 5.70 -2.61
N ASN A 388 -25.09 5.71 -3.87
CA ASN A 388 -24.53 4.52 -4.52
C ASN A 388 -22.99 4.52 -4.56
N THR A 389 -22.37 3.36 -4.36
CA THR A 389 -20.94 3.10 -4.61
C THR A 389 -20.77 2.11 -5.78
N ILE A 390 -20.39 2.61 -6.94
CA ILE A 390 -20.27 1.88 -8.21
C ILE A 390 -18.82 1.89 -8.70
N LEU A 391 -18.22 0.72 -8.92
CA LEU A 391 -16.84 0.56 -9.36
C LEU A 391 -16.70 -0.52 -10.45
N GLY A 392 -16.31 -0.14 -11.66
CA GLY A 392 -16.05 -1.07 -12.76
C GLY A 392 -16.47 -0.55 -14.13
N THR A 393 -15.90 -1.12 -15.20
CA THR A 393 -16.34 -0.75 -16.57
C THR A 393 -17.74 -1.28 -16.82
N GLY A 394 -18.67 -0.40 -17.20
CA GLY A 394 -20.07 -0.75 -17.47
C GLY A 394 -20.87 -1.19 -16.24
N ALA A 395 -20.36 -0.99 -15.02
CA ALA A 395 -21.11 -1.26 -13.79
C ALA A 395 -22.32 -0.31 -13.70
N ALA A 396 -23.49 -0.81 -13.34
CA ALA A 396 -24.73 -0.04 -13.28
C ALA A 396 -25.01 0.81 -14.54
N PHE A 397 -24.74 0.25 -15.73
CA PHE A 397 -24.77 1.00 -16.99
C PHE A 397 -26.15 1.62 -17.27
N SER A 398 -27.23 0.84 -17.15
CA SER A 398 -28.61 1.27 -17.43
C SER A 398 -29.53 1.07 -16.24
N GLY A 399 -29.19 1.68 -15.10
CA GLY A 399 -30.00 1.59 -13.88
C GLY A 399 -31.06 2.67 -13.73
N SER A 400 -32.20 2.37 -13.10
CA SER A 400 -33.28 3.35 -12.88
C SER A 400 -33.75 3.37 -11.42
N ALA A 401 -33.64 4.53 -10.76
CA ALA A 401 -34.16 4.79 -9.40
C ALA A 401 -33.59 3.86 -8.31
N ALA A 402 -32.30 3.57 -8.39
CA ALA A 402 -31.59 2.70 -7.48
C ALA A 402 -30.83 3.53 -6.43
N ASN A 403 -31.13 3.35 -5.14
CA ASN A 403 -30.46 4.05 -4.04
C ASN A 403 -29.72 3.07 -3.13
N GLY A 404 -28.65 3.51 -2.46
CA GLY A 404 -28.00 2.73 -1.40
C GLY A 404 -27.25 1.47 -1.89
N ASN A 405 -26.87 1.38 -3.17
CA ASN A 405 -26.26 0.17 -3.70
C ASN A 405 -24.73 0.20 -3.68
N VAL A 406 -24.11 -0.95 -3.41
CA VAL A 406 -22.67 -1.20 -3.62
C VAL A 406 -22.52 -2.14 -4.81
N VAL A 407 -21.94 -1.67 -5.92
CA VAL A 407 -21.78 -2.46 -7.16
C VAL A 407 -20.34 -2.43 -7.63
N ILE A 408 -19.66 -3.58 -7.63
CA ILE A 408 -18.23 -3.68 -7.93
C ILE A 408 -17.96 -4.80 -8.94
N GLY A 409 -17.49 -4.45 -10.14
CA GLY A 409 -17.10 -5.41 -11.17
C GLY A 409 -17.44 -4.94 -12.59
N LYS A 410 -16.81 -5.56 -13.60
CA LYS A 410 -17.15 -5.29 -15.00
C LYS A 410 -18.59 -5.75 -15.29
N ASP A 411 -19.41 -4.84 -15.80
CA ASP A 411 -20.83 -5.06 -16.15
C ASP A 411 -21.66 -5.63 -14.97
N ALA A 412 -21.23 -5.39 -13.72
CA ALA A 412 -21.99 -5.75 -12.52
C ALA A 412 -23.22 -4.83 -12.40
N GLY A 413 -24.39 -5.39 -12.06
CA GLY A 413 -25.61 -4.60 -11.97
C GLY A 413 -25.98 -3.88 -13.26
N TYR A 414 -25.65 -4.42 -14.44
CA TYR A 414 -25.76 -3.70 -15.72
C TYR A 414 -27.13 -3.01 -15.90
N GLU A 415 -28.22 -3.72 -15.62
CA GLU A 415 -29.60 -3.22 -15.55
C GLU A 415 -30.10 -3.14 -14.09
N LEU A 416 -29.48 -2.29 -13.27
CA LEU A 416 -29.81 -2.13 -11.84
C LEU A 416 -31.06 -1.27 -11.61
N VAL A 417 -32.16 -1.86 -11.15
CA VAL A 417 -33.38 -1.12 -10.77
C VAL A 417 -33.58 -1.06 -9.26
N GLY A 418 -33.26 -2.15 -8.55
CA GLY A 418 -33.49 -2.23 -7.10
C GLY A 418 -32.52 -1.41 -6.25
N SER A 419 -32.91 -1.17 -4.99
CA SER A 419 -32.16 -0.42 -3.98
C SER A 419 -31.57 -1.31 -2.89
N ASP A 420 -30.59 -0.79 -2.15
CA ASP A 420 -29.97 -1.44 -0.98
C ASP A 420 -29.33 -2.80 -1.28
N ASN A 421 -28.75 -2.96 -2.47
CA ASN A 421 -28.08 -4.19 -2.89
C ASN A 421 -26.55 -4.10 -2.73
N THR A 422 -25.90 -5.22 -2.39
CA THR A 422 -24.44 -5.40 -2.48
C THR A 422 -24.12 -6.40 -3.58
N ILE A 423 -23.53 -5.96 -4.68
CA ILE A 423 -23.28 -6.74 -5.89
C ILE A 423 -21.78 -6.68 -6.24
N ILE A 424 -21.06 -7.79 -6.13
CA ILE A 424 -19.61 -7.84 -6.35
C ILE A 424 -19.23 -9.01 -7.27
N GLY A 425 -18.69 -8.72 -8.44
CA GLY A 425 -18.22 -9.70 -9.42
C GLY A 425 -18.53 -9.29 -10.87
N LYS A 426 -17.79 -9.85 -11.84
CA LYS A 426 -18.09 -9.61 -13.27
C LYS A 426 -19.49 -10.12 -13.60
N GLN A 427 -20.36 -9.27 -14.17
CA GLN A 427 -21.75 -9.61 -14.52
C GLN A 427 -22.58 -10.17 -13.35
N ALA A 428 -22.15 -9.93 -12.11
CA ALA A 428 -22.97 -10.22 -10.94
C ALA A 428 -24.21 -9.32 -10.98
N GLY A 429 -25.40 -9.87 -10.70
CA GLY A 429 -26.64 -9.13 -10.71
C GLY A 429 -26.93 -8.42 -12.03
N TYR A 430 -26.49 -8.97 -13.18
CA TYR A 430 -26.53 -8.29 -14.48
C TYR A 430 -27.90 -7.64 -14.76
N ASN A 431 -29.00 -8.35 -14.51
CA ASN A 431 -30.37 -7.84 -14.54
C ASN A 431 -30.99 -7.89 -13.13
N ASN A 432 -30.52 -7.04 -12.21
CA ASN A 432 -31.03 -7.00 -10.83
C ASN A 432 -32.17 -5.99 -10.65
N ALA A 433 -33.40 -6.48 -10.53
CA ALA A 433 -34.58 -5.65 -10.26
C ALA A 433 -35.00 -5.58 -8.79
N GLY A 434 -34.52 -6.51 -7.96
CA GLY A 434 -34.91 -6.63 -6.56
C GLY A 434 -34.08 -5.78 -5.59
N ASN A 435 -34.63 -5.58 -4.39
CA ASN A 435 -34.02 -4.84 -3.28
C ASN A 435 -33.36 -5.77 -2.25
N PHE A 436 -32.47 -5.23 -1.42
CA PHE A 436 -31.88 -5.94 -0.26
C PHE A 436 -31.16 -7.26 -0.61
N ASN A 437 -30.55 -7.34 -1.81
CA ASN A 437 -29.83 -8.54 -2.24
C ASN A 437 -28.32 -8.44 -1.95
N VAL A 438 -27.71 -9.57 -1.58
CA VAL A 438 -26.27 -9.76 -1.44
C VAL A 438 -25.81 -10.73 -2.51
N ILE A 439 -25.08 -10.25 -3.52
CA ILE A 439 -24.68 -11.02 -4.71
C ILE A 439 -23.15 -10.95 -4.87
N PHE A 440 -22.47 -12.06 -4.72
CA PHE A 440 -21.01 -12.18 -4.83
C PHE A 440 -20.60 -13.29 -5.79
N GLY A 441 -19.73 -12.96 -6.74
CA GLY A 441 -19.15 -13.91 -7.70
C GLY A 441 -19.53 -13.60 -9.14
N LYS A 442 -18.69 -14.05 -10.08
CA LYS A 442 -18.96 -13.85 -11.51
C LYS A 442 -20.28 -14.55 -11.90
N ASP A 443 -21.13 -13.82 -12.62
CA ASP A 443 -22.45 -14.27 -13.09
C ASP A 443 -23.42 -14.70 -11.97
N ALA A 444 -23.13 -14.41 -10.70
CA ALA A 444 -24.05 -14.67 -9.59
C ALA A 444 -25.30 -13.78 -9.73
N GLY A 445 -26.48 -14.33 -9.51
CA GLY A 445 -27.74 -13.59 -9.61
C GLY A 445 -27.96 -12.91 -10.97
N TYR A 446 -27.41 -13.47 -12.06
CA TYR A 446 -27.38 -12.83 -13.39
C TYR A 446 -28.75 -12.28 -13.83
N SER A 447 -29.83 -13.02 -13.57
CA SER A 447 -31.22 -12.60 -13.86
C SER A 447 -32.09 -12.43 -12.61
N ASN A 448 -31.55 -11.85 -11.53
CA ASN A 448 -32.29 -11.71 -10.28
C ASN A 448 -33.41 -10.64 -10.33
N THR A 449 -34.67 -11.06 -10.27
CA THR A 449 -35.81 -10.13 -10.32
C THR A 449 -36.48 -9.87 -8.96
N SER A 450 -35.95 -10.45 -7.88
CA SER A 450 -36.63 -10.54 -6.59
C SER A 450 -35.75 -10.05 -5.42
N ASP A 451 -36.41 -9.67 -4.33
CA ASP A 451 -35.82 -9.08 -3.11
C ASP A 451 -35.24 -10.12 -2.12
N GLY A 452 -34.30 -9.67 -1.30
CA GLY A 452 -33.87 -10.35 -0.07
C GLY A 452 -32.96 -11.57 -0.26
N ASN A 453 -32.37 -11.75 -1.43
CA ASN A 453 -31.58 -12.94 -1.74
C ASN A 453 -30.10 -12.78 -1.39
N THR A 454 -29.49 -13.84 -0.85
CA THR A 454 -28.04 -13.98 -0.64
C THR A 454 -27.50 -15.02 -1.62
N MET A 455 -26.60 -14.62 -2.53
CA MET A 455 -26.01 -15.46 -3.57
C MET A 455 -24.50 -15.28 -3.58
N ILE A 456 -23.75 -16.31 -3.19
CA ILE A 456 -22.29 -16.23 -3.08
C ILE A 456 -21.68 -17.41 -3.82
N GLY A 457 -20.98 -17.14 -4.93
CA GLY A 457 -20.28 -18.13 -5.75
C GLY A 457 -20.51 -17.93 -7.25
N PHE A 458 -19.60 -18.43 -8.08
CA PHE A 458 -19.73 -18.36 -9.55
C PHE A 458 -21.05 -18.97 -10.03
N GLN A 459 -21.88 -18.18 -10.74
CA GLN A 459 -23.21 -18.57 -11.22
C GLN A 459 -24.22 -19.02 -10.14
N SER A 460 -24.00 -18.68 -8.87
CA SER A 460 -25.02 -18.91 -7.83
C SER A 460 -26.30 -18.12 -8.14
N GLY A 461 -27.47 -18.75 -8.04
CA GLY A 461 -28.76 -18.11 -8.33
C GLY A 461 -28.90 -17.49 -9.73
N TYR A 462 -28.19 -18.00 -10.73
CA TYR A 462 -28.12 -17.42 -12.08
C TYR A 462 -29.48 -16.99 -12.69
N ASN A 463 -30.53 -17.82 -12.54
CA ASN A 463 -31.89 -17.54 -13.01
C ASN A 463 -32.91 -17.33 -11.85
N ASN A 464 -32.47 -16.76 -10.72
CA ASN A 464 -33.32 -16.61 -9.54
C ASN A 464 -34.47 -15.61 -9.77
N ASN A 465 -35.71 -16.09 -9.62
CA ASN A 465 -36.92 -15.24 -9.59
C ASN A 465 -37.64 -15.30 -8.24
N GLY A 466 -37.09 -16.02 -7.25
CA GLY A 466 -37.66 -16.15 -5.91
C GLY A 466 -37.12 -15.12 -4.92
N LEU A 467 -37.87 -14.89 -3.84
CA LEU A 467 -37.55 -13.98 -2.75
C LEU A 467 -36.83 -14.72 -1.61
N ASN A 468 -36.00 -14.02 -0.83
CA ASN A 468 -35.43 -14.49 0.44
C ASN A 468 -34.66 -15.83 0.35
N ASN A 469 -34.01 -16.08 -0.78
CA ASN A 469 -33.22 -17.29 -0.98
C ASN A 469 -31.78 -17.11 -0.49
N VAL A 470 -31.14 -18.21 -0.07
CA VAL A 470 -29.73 -18.27 0.34
C VAL A 470 -29.02 -19.33 -0.50
N PHE A 471 -28.14 -18.92 -1.40
CA PHE A 471 -27.39 -19.79 -2.32
C PHE A 471 -25.88 -19.59 -2.12
N LEU A 472 -25.21 -20.63 -1.63
CA LEU A 472 -23.78 -20.58 -1.29
C LEU A 472 -23.00 -21.67 -2.04
N GLY A 473 -22.06 -21.24 -2.86
CA GLY A 473 -21.13 -22.06 -3.63
C GLY A 473 -21.35 -21.99 -5.16
N ARG A 474 -20.48 -22.68 -5.91
CA ARG A 474 -20.45 -22.62 -7.37
C ARG A 474 -21.74 -23.20 -7.97
N SER A 475 -22.50 -22.39 -8.70
CA SER A 475 -23.77 -22.74 -9.36
C SER A 475 -24.89 -23.19 -8.40
N ALA A 476 -24.76 -22.94 -7.09
CA ALA A 476 -25.81 -23.24 -6.12
C ALA A 476 -27.11 -22.51 -6.47
N GLY A 477 -28.24 -23.23 -6.48
CA GLY A 477 -29.55 -22.65 -6.78
C GLY A 477 -29.68 -22.00 -8.16
N ALA A 478 -28.80 -22.30 -9.13
CA ALA A 478 -28.75 -21.57 -10.40
C ALA A 478 -30.06 -21.61 -11.21
N ASN A 479 -30.89 -22.64 -11.01
CA ASN A 479 -32.20 -22.80 -11.65
C ASN A 479 -33.36 -22.82 -10.64
N GLU A 480 -33.11 -22.44 -9.39
CA GLU A 480 -34.17 -22.32 -8.40
C GLU A 480 -34.98 -21.05 -8.68
N THR A 481 -36.31 -21.18 -8.67
CA THR A 481 -37.25 -20.08 -8.96
C THR A 481 -38.25 -19.87 -7.83
N GLY A 482 -38.33 -20.79 -6.87
CA GLY A 482 -39.12 -20.65 -5.65
C GLY A 482 -38.48 -19.67 -4.66
N SER A 483 -39.29 -19.19 -3.71
CA SER A 483 -38.85 -18.32 -2.61
C SER A 483 -38.53 -19.12 -1.36
N ASN A 484 -37.78 -18.52 -0.43
CA ASN A 484 -37.45 -19.06 0.89
C ASN A 484 -36.67 -20.40 0.83
N LYS A 485 -35.71 -20.52 -0.10
CA LYS A 485 -34.89 -21.72 -0.30
C LYS A 485 -33.45 -21.51 0.16
N LEU A 486 -32.85 -22.56 0.70
CA LEU A 486 -31.42 -22.65 1.02
C LEU A 486 -30.76 -23.70 0.12
N TYR A 487 -29.66 -23.33 -0.53
CA TYR A 487 -28.75 -24.26 -1.20
C TYR A 487 -27.32 -23.97 -0.76
N ILE A 488 -26.61 -24.98 -0.26
CA ILE A 488 -25.16 -24.93 -0.05
C ILE A 488 -24.55 -26.08 -0.85
N ASP A 489 -23.93 -25.76 -1.99
CA ASP A 489 -23.33 -26.73 -2.91
C ASP A 489 -22.31 -26.06 -3.85
N ASN A 490 -21.38 -26.83 -4.41
CA ASN A 490 -20.46 -26.39 -5.46
C ASN A 490 -20.80 -26.95 -6.86
N SER A 491 -22.08 -27.19 -7.11
CA SER A 491 -22.66 -27.65 -8.37
C SER A 491 -24.07 -27.10 -8.61
N ASN A 492 -24.61 -27.32 -9.82
CA ASN A 492 -26.00 -27.01 -10.17
C ASN A 492 -26.97 -28.13 -9.71
N ALA A 493 -26.79 -28.57 -8.47
CA ALA A 493 -27.62 -29.58 -7.84
C ALA A 493 -29.05 -29.08 -7.63
N ASN A 494 -30.03 -29.98 -7.75
CA ASN A 494 -31.41 -29.75 -7.34
C ASN A 494 -31.59 -30.06 -5.85
N LYS A 495 -32.80 -29.87 -5.32
CA LYS A 495 -33.11 -30.10 -3.90
C LYS A 495 -32.74 -31.50 -3.38
N ASP A 496 -32.75 -32.53 -4.23
CA ASP A 496 -32.56 -33.93 -3.84
C ASP A 496 -31.08 -34.35 -3.84
N ASN A 497 -30.20 -33.55 -4.42
CA ASN A 497 -28.76 -33.85 -4.51
C ASN A 497 -27.83 -32.69 -4.13
N ALA A 498 -28.36 -31.55 -3.70
CA ALA A 498 -27.56 -30.49 -3.11
C ALA A 498 -27.01 -30.91 -1.74
N LEU A 499 -25.74 -30.66 -1.42
CA LEU A 499 -25.15 -31.09 -0.14
C LEU A 499 -26.01 -30.69 1.07
N ILE A 500 -26.49 -29.45 1.07
CA ILE A 500 -27.53 -28.97 2.00
C ILE A 500 -28.61 -28.25 1.20
N TYR A 501 -29.85 -28.66 1.41
CA TYR A 501 -31.05 -28.00 0.91
C TYR A 501 -31.95 -27.60 2.08
N GLY A 502 -32.60 -26.44 2.01
CA GLY A 502 -33.62 -26.05 2.97
C GLY A 502 -34.81 -25.36 2.31
N ASP A 503 -35.97 -25.51 2.93
CA ASP A 503 -37.21 -24.82 2.57
C ASP A 503 -37.77 -24.16 3.83
N PHE A 504 -37.58 -22.85 3.96
CA PHE A 504 -38.02 -22.12 5.15
C PHE A 504 -39.55 -22.01 5.24
N ASN A 505 -40.28 -22.17 4.13
CA ASN A 505 -41.75 -22.22 4.21
C ASN A 505 -42.25 -23.51 4.86
N ALA A 506 -41.48 -24.59 4.72
CA ALA A 506 -41.83 -25.91 5.24
C ALA A 506 -41.13 -26.20 6.58
N ASP A 507 -40.37 -25.23 7.12
CA ASP A 507 -39.45 -25.43 8.26
C ASP A 507 -38.58 -26.68 8.11
N SER A 508 -38.11 -26.94 6.88
CA SER A 508 -37.42 -28.18 6.53
C SER A 508 -35.98 -27.95 6.12
N LEU A 509 -35.11 -28.86 6.58
CA LEU A 509 -33.70 -28.93 6.23
C LEU A 509 -33.37 -30.36 5.79
N LEU A 510 -32.75 -30.50 4.62
CA LEU A 510 -32.31 -31.75 4.04
C LEU A 510 -30.78 -31.74 3.92
N LEU A 511 -30.14 -32.78 4.45
CA LEU A 511 -28.71 -33.00 4.39
C LEU A 511 -28.46 -34.22 3.49
N ASN A 512 -28.16 -34.00 2.20
CA ASN A 512 -27.99 -35.10 1.23
C ASN A 512 -26.61 -35.78 1.34
N GLY A 513 -25.68 -35.20 2.11
CA GLY A 513 -24.39 -35.81 2.43
C GLY A 513 -24.43 -36.76 3.64
N LYS A 514 -23.34 -37.52 3.84
CA LYS A 514 -23.14 -38.29 5.07
C LYS A 514 -23.09 -37.33 6.26
N THR A 515 -24.10 -37.42 7.13
CA THR A 515 -24.23 -36.54 8.30
C THR A 515 -23.92 -37.34 9.57
N LEU A 516 -22.84 -36.97 10.26
CA LEU A 516 -22.51 -37.49 11.59
C LEU A 516 -23.06 -36.56 12.67
N VAL A 517 -24.08 -36.99 13.39
CA VAL A 517 -24.54 -36.31 14.62
C VAL A 517 -23.71 -36.84 15.77
N LYS A 518 -22.81 -36.01 16.32
CA LYS A 518 -21.87 -36.44 17.37
C LYS A 518 -22.55 -36.70 18.73
N ASN A 519 -23.62 -35.95 19.04
CA ASN A 519 -24.35 -36.05 20.31
C ASN A 519 -25.83 -36.41 20.05
N GLN A 520 -26.76 -35.60 20.54
CA GLN A 520 -28.20 -35.81 20.35
C GLN A 520 -28.74 -34.89 19.26
N LEU A 521 -29.54 -35.44 18.33
CA LEU A 521 -30.37 -34.63 17.43
C LEU A 521 -31.69 -34.33 18.14
N GLY A 522 -31.80 -33.14 18.74
CA GLY A 522 -33.05 -32.67 19.32
C GLY A 522 -34.05 -32.33 18.23
N VAL A 523 -35.11 -33.14 18.06
CA VAL A 523 -36.22 -32.86 17.14
C VAL A 523 -37.39 -32.28 17.94
N LYS A 524 -37.75 -31.01 17.68
CA LYS A 524 -38.84 -30.28 18.35
C LYS A 524 -40.07 -30.25 17.44
N GLY A 525 -41.28 -30.46 17.99
CA GLY A 525 -42.55 -30.41 17.23
C GLY A 525 -43.05 -31.76 16.68
N ILE A 526 -42.89 -32.83 17.46
CA ILE A 526 -43.05 -34.23 17.04
C ILE A 526 -44.54 -34.60 16.80
N GLY A 527 -45.05 -34.29 15.61
CA GLY A 527 -46.36 -34.76 15.11
C GLY A 527 -46.29 -36.02 14.25
N ASP A 528 -45.20 -36.22 13.51
CA ASP A 528 -44.98 -37.39 12.66
C ASP A 528 -43.48 -37.62 12.45
N LEU A 529 -42.94 -38.74 12.94
CA LEU A 529 -41.54 -39.18 12.76
C LEU A 529 -41.36 -40.08 11.53
N THR A 530 -42.15 -39.88 10.48
CA THR A 530 -42.21 -40.78 9.31
C THR A 530 -40.98 -40.73 8.38
N GLY A 531 -39.85 -40.14 8.79
CA GLY A 531 -38.69 -39.90 7.93
C GLY A 531 -37.30 -40.11 8.56
N ILE A 532 -37.18 -40.54 9.82
CA ILE A 532 -35.87 -40.92 10.38
C ILE A 532 -35.61 -42.39 10.05
N GLU A 533 -35.02 -42.65 8.89
CA GLU A 533 -34.43 -43.96 8.57
C GLU A 533 -32.99 -44.03 9.09
N LEU A 534 -32.76 -44.84 10.12
CA LEU A 534 -31.40 -45.24 10.54
C LEU A 534 -30.96 -46.44 9.67
N GLY A 535 -30.65 -46.19 8.41
CA GLY A 535 -30.28 -47.21 7.42
C GLY A 535 -28.77 -47.38 7.24
N TYR A 536 -28.25 -48.59 7.50
CA TYR A 536 -26.92 -49.02 7.06
C TYR A 536 -26.93 -49.23 5.53
N ASN A 537 -26.06 -48.52 4.81
CA ASN A 537 -25.96 -48.60 3.36
C ASN A 537 -25.18 -49.86 2.92
N ASN A 538 -25.87 -50.99 2.77
CA ASN A 538 -25.33 -52.17 2.09
C ASN A 538 -26.31 -52.60 0.99
N ALA A 539 -25.91 -52.40 -0.27
CA ALA A 539 -26.72 -52.49 -1.47
C ALA A 539 -27.31 -53.89 -1.79
N SER A 540 -27.16 -54.87 -0.91
CA SER A 540 -27.55 -56.28 -1.12
C SER A 540 -28.77 -56.76 -0.33
N LYS A 541 -29.43 -55.91 0.49
CA LYS A 541 -30.55 -56.35 1.36
C LYS A 541 -31.74 -55.37 1.42
N GLN A 542 -32.30 -54.98 0.27
CA GLN A 542 -33.39 -54.01 0.19
C GLN A 542 -34.81 -54.52 0.56
N SER A 543 -35.01 -55.74 1.08
CA SER A 543 -36.37 -56.23 1.36
C SER A 543 -36.92 -55.90 2.76
N ASP A 544 -36.08 -55.54 3.73
CA ASP A 544 -36.47 -55.52 5.16
C ASP A 544 -36.26 -54.16 5.83
N ALA A 545 -36.57 -53.05 5.14
CA ALA A 545 -36.54 -51.72 5.75
C ALA A 545 -37.67 -51.58 6.79
N GLY A 546 -37.36 -51.94 8.04
CA GLY A 546 -38.24 -51.82 9.20
C GLY A 546 -38.55 -50.35 9.52
N LYS A 547 -39.80 -49.96 9.29
CA LYS A 547 -40.36 -48.68 9.75
C LYS A 547 -40.34 -48.62 11.28
N VAL A 548 -39.66 -47.65 11.86
CA VAL A 548 -39.79 -47.32 13.29
C VAL A 548 -40.91 -46.28 13.43
N GLN A 549 -42.10 -46.72 13.86
CA GLN A 549 -43.20 -45.81 14.20
C GLN A 549 -43.16 -45.47 15.70
N TYR A 550 -42.99 -44.18 16.02
CA TYR A 550 -43.18 -43.64 17.35
C TYR A 550 -44.64 -43.19 17.52
N GLY A 551 -45.43 -43.96 18.25
CA GLY A 551 -46.69 -43.47 18.83
C GLY A 551 -46.39 -42.92 20.23
N GLY A 552 -46.51 -41.60 20.43
CA GLY A 552 -46.28 -40.99 21.74
C GLY A 552 -47.48 -41.17 22.67
N PHE A 553 -47.26 -41.59 23.91
CA PHE A 553 -48.05 -41.22 25.10
C PHE A 553 -47.19 -41.43 26.37
N GLY A 554 -47.36 -40.54 27.35
CA GLY A 554 -46.49 -40.41 28.52
C GLY A 554 -46.58 -41.56 29.53
N GLY A 555 -45.44 -41.81 30.19
CA GLY A 555 -45.28 -42.76 31.29
C GLY A 555 -43.83 -43.23 31.37
N SER A 556 -43.21 -43.04 32.52
CA SER A 556 -41.82 -43.37 32.85
C SER A 556 -41.55 -44.87 32.72
N ASP A 557 -40.86 -45.29 31.66
CA ASP A 557 -39.93 -46.42 31.60
C ASP A 557 -39.39 -46.55 30.16
N HIS A 558 -38.09 -46.35 29.98
CA HIS A 558 -37.43 -46.39 28.67
C HIS A 558 -36.96 -47.81 28.35
N VAL A 559 -37.69 -48.53 27.48
CA VAL A 559 -37.22 -49.78 26.87
C VAL A 559 -37.44 -49.74 25.35
N VAL A 560 -36.35 -49.93 24.60
CA VAL A 560 -36.35 -50.11 23.14
C VAL A 560 -36.99 -51.47 22.82
N ASN A 561 -38.13 -51.46 22.14
CA ASN A 561 -38.88 -52.63 21.72
C ASN A 561 -38.30 -53.16 20.39
N ILE A 562 -37.81 -54.41 20.34
CA ILE A 562 -37.57 -55.13 19.07
C ILE A 562 -38.62 -56.26 19.04
N ILE A 563 -39.71 -56.04 18.31
CA ILE A 563 -40.77 -57.04 18.12
C ILE A 563 -40.40 -57.89 16.90
N GLY A 564 -40.12 -59.17 17.11
CA GLY A 564 -40.23 -60.20 16.08
C GLY A 564 -41.71 -60.51 15.82
N GLY A 565 -42.11 -60.48 14.55
CA GLY A 565 -43.51 -60.60 14.13
C GLY A 565 -44.15 -61.94 14.49
N GLY A 566 -45.38 -61.86 15.00
CA GLY A 566 -46.31 -62.97 15.17
C GLY A 566 -47.64 -62.43 15.67
N THR A 567 -48.69 -62.55 14.86
CA THR A 567 -50.06 -62.17 15.21
C THR A 567 -50.70 -63.24 16.09
N ASP A 568 -51.04 -62.91 17.33
CA ASP A 568 -52.16 -63.53 18.04
C ASP A 568 -52.81 -62.50 19.00
N PRO A 569 -54.15 -62.48 19.16
CA PRO A 569 -54.86 -61.41 19.85
C PRO A 569 -55.00 -61.69 21.35
N VAL A 570 -55.50 -60.67 22.05
CA VAL A 570 -55.96 -60.64 23.44
C VAL A 570 -54.90 -60.26 24.47
N GLY A 571 -55.17 -59.13 25.13
CA GLY A 571 -54.30 -58.51 26.11
C GLY A 571 -54.35 -59.14 27.50
N ALA A 572 -53.23 -59.06 28.19
CA ALA A 572 -53.05 -58.74 29.60
C ALA A 572 -51.53 -58.80 29.91
N ASP A 573 -51.01 -57.79 30.62
CA ASP A 573 -49.67 -57.68 31.23
C ASP A 573 -48.43 -58.15 30.44
N ARG A 574 -47.68 -57.18 29.91
CA ARG A 574 -46.38 -57.42 29.24
C ARG A 574 -45.22 -56.88 30.06
N LYS A 575 -44.80 -57.64 31.07
CA LYS A 575 -43.40 -57.63 31.56
C LYS A 575 -42.57 -58.49 30.59
N VAL A 576 -41.34 -58.07 30.27
CA VAL A 576 -40.40 -58.89 29.49
C VAL A 576 -40.11 -60.18 30.28
N LYS A 577 -40.51 -61.33 29.74
CA LYS A 577 -40.19 -62.66 30.27
C LYS A 577 -39.36 -63.40 29.22
N ILE A 578 -38.18 -63.88 29.60
CA ILE A 578 -37.37 -64.81 28.80
C ILE A 578 -37.78 -66.21 29.25
N TRP A 579 -38.42 -66.98 28.37
CA TRP A 579 -38.67 -68.40 28.61
C TRP A 579 -37.62 -69.24 27.87
N ALA A 580 -37.12 -70.28 28.53
CA ALA A 580 -36.68 -71.50 27.85
C ALA A 580 -37.91 -72.40 27.66
N GLU A 581 -38.01 -73.13 26.55
CA GLU A 581 -39.07 -74.12 26.38
C GLU A 581 -38.97 -75.20 27.47
N GLY A 582 -39.87 -75.16 28.47
CA GLY A 582 -40.13 -76.27 29.39
C GLY A 582 -39.62 -76.17 30.84
N GLY A 583 -39.16 -75.01 31.34
CA GLY A 583 -38.64 -74.90 32.73
C GLY A 583 -38.85 -73.55 33.42
N SER A 584 -38.81 -73.54 34.76
CA SER A 584 -39.12 -72.44 35.69
C SER A 584 -38.25 -71.16 35.54
N GLU A 585 -38.78 -70.04 36.08
CA GLU A 585 -38.30 -68.65 35.99
C GLU A 585 -36.81 -68.45 36.38
N MET A 586 -36.02 -67.78 35.52
CA MET A 586 -34.60 -67.44 35.73
C MET A 586 -34.44 -66.14 36.55
N THR A 587 -33.50 -66.12 37.51
CA THR A 587 -33.20 -64.94 38.36
C THR A 587 -31.80 -64.33 38.15
N GLY A 588 -31.25 -64.37 36.92
CA GLY A 588 -29.92 -63.82 36.60
C GLY A 588 -29.98 -62.70 35.55
N SER A 589 -29.15 -61.66 35.71
CA SER A 589 -28.96 -60.58 34.73
C SER A 589 -27.64 -60.76 33.97
N LEU A 590 -27.70 -60.82 32.63
CA LEU A 590 -26.54 -60.79 31.75
C LEU A 590 -26.38 -59.38 31.19
N SER A 591 -25.32 -58.68 31.59
CA SER A 591 -24.92 -57.39 30.99
C SER A 591 -23.82 -57.63 29.96
N VAL A 592 -24.03 -57.16 28.73
CA VAL A 592 -23.09 -57.31 27.61
C VAL A 592 -22.92 -55.98 26.90
N THR A 593 -21.66 -55.54 26.79
CA THR A 593 -21.25 -54.40 25.98
C THR A 593 -20.90 -54.90 24.57
N GLY A 594 -21.92 -55.26 23.79
CA GLY A 594 -21.76 -55.75 22.41
C GLY A 594 -23.01 -56.42 21.82
N ARG A 595 -22.97 -56.80 20.54
CA ARG A 595 -24.04 -57.60 19.90
C ARG A 595 -23.86 -59.08 20.26
N ILE A 596 -24.81 -59.69 20.98
CA ILE A 596 -24.84 -61.14 21.18
C ILE A 596 -25.48 -61.80 19.95
N LYS A 597 -24.84 -62.86 19.44
CA LYS A 597 -25.46 -63.76 18.46
C LYS A 597 -26.08 -64.94 19.22
N LEU A 598 -27.40 -64.92 19.39
CA LEU A 598 -28.17 -66.02 19.98
C LEU A 598 -28.39 -67.08 18.89
N GLY A 599 -27.96 -68.32 19.14
CA GLY A 599 -28.19 -69.45 18.26
C GLY A 599 -29.36 -70.31 18.73
N ASP A 600 -30.04 -70.97 17.81
CA ASP A 600 -30.94 -72.09 18.15
C ASP A 600 -30.12 -73.36 18.44
N ASP A 601 -30.69 -74.27 19.22
CA ASP A 601 -30.03 -75.52 19.64
C ASP A 601 -29.90 -76.56 18.50
N ASN A 602 -30.41 -76.25 17.30
CA ASN A 602 -30.61 -77.20 16.21
C ASN A 602 -29.68 -76.97 15.00
N ASN A 603 -28.85 -75.92 15.01
CA ASN A 603 -27.86 -75.65 13.96
C ASN A 603 -26.41 -75.72 14.46
N THR A 604 -25.49 -76.08 13.57
CA THR A 604 -24.05 -76.10 13.85
C THR A 604 -23.60 -74.68 14.25
N PRO A 605 -23.20 -74.45 15.52
CA PRO A 605 -22.96 -73.09 16.00
C PRO A 605 -21.72 -72.50 15.33
N THR A 606 -21.74 -71.19 15.10
CA THR A 606 -20.57 -70.44 14.61
C THR A 606 -19.81 -69.83 15.78
N ALA A 607 -18.50 -69.64 15.67
CA ALA A 607 -17.71 -69.00 16.72
C ALA A 607 -18.35 -67.66 17.14
N GLY A 608 -18.50 -67.44 18.45
CA GLY A 608 -19.19 -66.28 19.04
C GLY A 608 -20.69 -66.47 19.31
N THR A 609 -21.26 -67.66 19.04
CA THR A 609 -22.65 -67.98 19.44
C THR A 609 -22.73 -68.14 20.96
N VAL A 610 -23.74 -67.57 21.61
CA VAL A 610 -23.96 -67.69 23.06
C VAL A 610 -25.27 -68.44 23.34
N ARG A 611 -25.25 -69.37 24.29
CA ARG A 611 -26.43 -70.10 24.77
C ARG A 611 -26.50 -70.09 26.29
N TRP A 612 -27.68 -70.38 26.81
CA TRP A 612 -27.86 -70.77 28.20
C TRP A 612 -27.78 -72.30 28.31
N ASN A 613 -26.89 -72.81 29.17
CA ASN A 613 -26.82 -74.23 29.47
C ASN A 613 -27.60 -74.53 30.75
N ASP A 614 -28.80 -75.09 30.60
CA ASP A 614 -29.70 -75.42 31.71
C ASP A 614 -29.10 -76.42 32.71
N VAL A 615 -28.18 -77.30 32.29
CA VAL A 615 -27.53 -78.26 33.19
C VAL A 615 -26.42 -77.59 34.00
N ALA A 616 -25.66 -76.69 33.37
CA ALA A 616 -24.57 -75.97 34.03
C ALA A 616 -25.05 -74.73 34.82
N GLN A 617 -26.30 -74.30 34.60
CA GLN A 617 -26.86 -73.04 35.11
C GLN A 617 -25.93 -71.85 34.78
N ASP A 618 -25.47 -71.80 33.52
CA ASP A 618 -24.42 -70.89 33.08
C ASP A 618 -24.64 -70.43 31.63
N PHE A 619 -24.15 -69.22 31.30
CA PHE A 619 -24.02 -68.77 29.93
C PHE A 619 -22.75 -69.35 29.30
N GLU A 620 -22.88 -70.01 28.17
CA GLU A 620 -21.75 -70.57 27.42
C GLU A 620 -21.61 -69.90 26.05
N GLY A 621 -20.37 -69.61 25.65
CA GLY A 621 -20.01 -69.15 24.32
C GLY A 621 -19.36 -70.27 23.51
N TYR A 622 -19.73 -70.42 22.24
CA TYR A 622 -19.10 -71.35 21.31
C TYR A 622 -17.85 -70.70 20.70
N ASP A 623 -16.67 -71.25 20.94
CA ASP A 623 -15.39 -70.69 20.47
C ASP A 623 -15.05 -71.07 19.02
N GLY A 624 -15.92 -71.82 18.34
CA GLY A 624 -15.67 -72.42 17.03
C GLY A 624 -15.39 -73.92 17.07
N SER A 625 -15.10 -74.46 18.26
CA SER A 625 -14.80 -75.89 18.49
C SER A 625 -15.62 -76.54 19.60
N GLN A 626 -15.94 -75.78 20.67
CA GLN A 626 -16.71 -76.26 21.81
C GLN A 626 -17.41 -75.11 22.53
N TRP A 627 -18.40 -75.46 23.36
CA TRP A 627 -19.06 -74.51 24.26
C TRP A 627 -18.22 -74.31 25.52
N ARG A 628 -17.99 -73.07 25.93
CA ARG A 628 -17.23 -72.70 27.13
C ARG A 628 -18.01 -71.73 27.99
N SER A 629 -17.95 -71.93 29.31
CA SER A 629 -18.50 -71.01 30.31
C SER A 629 -17.99 -69.58 30.09
N LEU A 630 -18.92 -68.62 30.10
CA LEU A 630 -18.66 -67.18 30.06
C LEU A 630 -18.70 -66.54 31.44
N THR A 631 -19.17 -67.26 32.47
CA THR A 631 -19.23 -66.74 33.86
C THR A 631 -18.15 -67.30 34.78
N LYS A 632 -17.42 -68.34 34.37
CA LYS A 632 -16.23 -68.84 35.09
C LYS A 632 -14.95 -68.49 34.34
N VAL A 633 -14.01 -67.87 35.05
CA VAL A 633 -12.72 -67.43 34.52
C VAL A 633 -11.93 -68.63 34.00
N ASN A 634 -11.92 -68.82 32.69
CA ASN A 634 -10.96 -69.66 31.99
C ASN A 634 -9.94 -68.73 31.34
N THR A 635 -8.67 -68.81 31.76
CA THR A 635 -7.56 -68.12 31.10
C THR A 635 -7.46 -68.55 29.63
N PRO A 636 -7.67 -67.65 28.63
CA PRO A 636 -7.57 -68.01 27.23
C PRO A 636 -6.13 -67.98 26.69
N PRO A 637 -5.80 -68.85 25.70
CA PRO A 637 -4.45 -69.08 25.22
C PRO A 637 -4.10 -68.20 24.00
N TRP A 638 -3.95 -66.89 24.17
CA TRP A 638 -3.40 -66.04 23.10
C TRP A 638 -2.56 -64.92 23.72
N GLY A 639 -1.24 -64.99 23.50
CA GLY A 639 -0.28 -64.00 23.97
C GLY A 639 -0.35 -62.70 23.16
N THR A 640 -0.48 -61.57 23.85
CA THR A 640 0.38 -60.37 23.79
C THR A 640 -0.23 -59.31 24.69
N ASN A 641 0.65 -58.61 25.41
CA ASN A 641 0.32 -57.70 26.51
C ASN A 641 -0.36 -56.42 26.01
N TYR A 642 -1.69 -56.35 26.11
CA TYR A 642 -2.38 -55.07 26.21
C TYR A 642 -3.15 -55.06 27.52
N THR A 643 -2.58 -54.37 28.51
CA THR A 643 -3.31 -54.03 29.74
C THR A 643 -4.35 -52.97 29.35
N LEU A 644 -5.63 -53.33 29.37
CA LEU A 644 -6.72 -52.34 29.37
C LEU A 644 -6.57 -51.52 30.66
N VAL A 645 -6.02 -50.31 30.55
CA VAL A 645 -5.99 -49.35 31.64
C VAL A 645 -7.33 -48.62 31.63
N TYR A 646 -8.15 -48.83 32.66
CA TYR A 646 -9.41 -48.13 32.82
C TYR A 646 -9.16 -46.66 33.16
N GLU A 647 -10.07 -45.78 32.75
CA GLU A 647 -10.16 -44.40 33.26
C GLU A 647 -10.20 -44.43 34.80
N ASN A 648 -9.27 -43.73 35.46
CA ASN A 648 -9.26 -43.66 36.92
C ASN A 648 -10.29 -42.66 37.45
N ASP A 649 -10.39 -41.49 36.81
CA ASP A 649 -11.39 -40.46 37.16
C ASP A 649 -11.65 -39.49 35.99
N LYS A 650 -12.92 -39.07 35.89
CA LYS A 650 -13.38 -37.94 35.06
C LYS A 650 -13.50 -36.68 35.92
N LEU A 651 -12.73 -35.66 35.59
CA LEU A 651 -12.81 -34.34 36.21
C LEU A 651 -13.75 -33.45 35.42
N THR A 652 -14.65 -32.79 36.13
CA THR A 652 -15.55 -31.76 35.59
C THR A 652 -15.59 -30.59 36.56
N ALA A 653 -15.74 -29.37 36.05
CA ALA A 653 -16.05 -28.22 36.88
C ALA A 653 -17.48 -28.35 37.43
N ASN A 654 -17.65 -28.13 38.73
CA ASN A 654 -18.95 -28.19 39.41
C ASN A 654 -19.98 -27.21 38.82
N ASP A 655 -19.50 -26.08 38.31
CA ASP A 655 -20.25 -25.01 37.66
C ASP A 655 -20.08 -24.98 36.14
N GLY A 656 -19.35 -25.94 35.55
CA GLY A 656 -19.03 -25.94 34.13
C GLY A 656 -20.25 -25.95 33.22
N LEU A 657 -20.23 -25.06 32.23
CA LEU A 657 -21.20 -24.90 31.16
C LEU A 657 -20.59 -25.28 29.80
N PRO A 658 -21.43 -25.53 28.77
CA PRO A 658 -20.93 -25.60 27.39
C PRO A 658 -20.24 -24.28 27.03
N ASP A 659 -19.19 -24.37 26.21
CA ASP A 659 -18.37 -23.24 25.75
C ASP A 659 -17.45 -22.59 26.79
N ASP A 660 -17.37 -23.08 28.04
CA ASP A 660 -16.36 -22.61 29.02
C ASP A 660 -14.91 -22.99 28.65
N TRP A 661 -14.73 -23.88 27.65
CA TRP A 661 -13.44 -24.46 27.25
C TRP A 661 -12.71 -25.22 28.37
N PHE A 662 -13.46 -25.75 29.36
CA PHE A 662 -12.90 -26.59 30.41
C PHE A 662 -12.11 -27.76 29.81
N GLY A 663 -10.85 -27.90 30.21
CA GLY A 663 -9.92 -28.89 29.66
C GLY A 663 -8.99 -28.37 28.57
N CYS A 664 -9.07 -27.08 28.19
CA CYS A 664 -8.21 -26.49 27.14
C CYS A 664 -6.71 -26.58 27.45
N SER A 665 -6.35 -26.54 28.73
CA SER A 665 -4.99 -26.66 29.25
C SER A 665 -5.01 -27.42 30.56
N VAL A 666 -4.09 -28.36 30.74
CA VAL A 666 -3.99 -29.18 31.96
C VAL A 666 -2.56 -29.29 32.45
N SER A 667 -2.39 -29.37 33.77
CA SER A 667 -1.09 -29.68 34.39
C SER A 667 -1.29 -30.48 35.68
N ILE A 668 -0.37 -31.39 35.99
CA ILE A 668 -0.43 -32.27 37.16
C ILE A 668 0.90 -32.30 37.91
N ASN A 669 0.86 -32.24 39.23
CA ASN A 669 2.02 -32.38 40.11
C ASN A 669 1.62 -33.10 41.40
N GLY A 670 2.12 -34.32 41.58
CA GLY A 670 1.78 -35.14 42.75
C GLY A 670 0.27 -35.40 42.87
N ASP A 671 -0.33 -34.93 43.96
CA ASP A 671 -1.75 -35.09 44.29
C ASP A 671 -2.62 -33.93 43.80
N TYR A 672 -2.06 -32.99 43.04
CA TYR A 672 -2.78 -31.82 42.53
C TYR A 672 -2.76 -31.77 41.01
N ALA A 673 -3.91 -31.38 40.44
CA ALA A 673 -4.04 -31.07 39.02
C ALA A 673 -4.73 -29.71 38.85
N ILE A 674 -4.34 -28.98 37.82
CA ILE A 674 -5.00 -27.74 37.39
C ILE A 674 -5.57 -27.92 35.99
N VAL A 675 -6.78 -27.41 35.77
CA VAL A 675 -7.50 -27.46 34.50
C VAL A 675 -8.01 -26.06 34.15
N GLY A 676 -7.64 -25.56 32.97
CA GLY A 676 -8.08 -24.28 32.46
C GLY A 676 -9.47 -24.33 31.80
N ALA A 677 -10.19 -23.21 31.86
CA ALA A 677 -11.49 -22.97 31.24
C ALA A 677 -11.60 -21.49 30.86
N PHE A 678 -10.98 -21.11 29.74
CA PHE A 678 -10.81 -19.70 29.40
C PHE A 678 -12.10 -18.98 28.96
N GLY A 679 -13.14 -19.72 28.56
CA GLY A 679 -14.43 -19.15 28.17
C GLY A 679 -15.46 -19.14 29.30
N ASP A 680 -15.04 -19.41 30.53
CA ASP A 680 -15.95 -19.39 31.69
C ASP A 680 -16.37 -17.95 32.03
N ASP A 681 -17.68 -17.71 32.07
CA ASP A 681 -18.28 -16.41 32.37
C ASP A 681 -18.31 -16.15 33.88
N ILE A 682 -17.77 -15.01 34.33
CA ILE A 682 -17.79 -14.61 35.74
C ILE A 682 -18.72 -13.41 35.94
N GLY A 683 -19.94 -13.70 36.40
CA GLY A 683 -20.95 -12.67 36.63
C GLY A 683 -21.42 -12.06 35.33
N SER A 684 -21.08 -10.78 35.08
CA SER A 684 -21.36 -10.09 33.82
C SER A 684 -20.19 -10.11 32.83
N ASN A 685 -19.03 -10.60 33.25
CA ASN A 685 -17.83 -10.58 32.44
C ASN A 685 -17.77 -11.86 31.60
N VAL A 686 -18.19 -11.72 30.35
CA VAL A 686 -18.17 -12.80 29.35
C VAL A 686 -16.73 -13.22 29.05
N ASP A 687 -16.46 -14.51 28.95
CA ASP A 687 -15.14 -15.07 28.60
C ASP A 687 -13.98 -14.52 29.48
N GLN A 688 -14.29 -14.11 30.72
CA GLN A 688 -13.26 -13.69 31.69
C GLN A 688 -12.31 -14.86 31.97
N GLY A 689 -12.87 -16.06 32.09
CA GLY A 689 -12.15 -17.30 32.25
C GLY A 689 -11.80 -17.69 33.69
N SER A 690 -11.59 -18.99 33.89
CA SER A 690 -11.24 -19.61 35.17
C SER A 690 -10.21 -20.72 35.03
N ALA A 691 -9.63 -21.12 36.17
CA ALA A 691 -8.89 -22.36 36.30
C ALA A 691 -9.33 -23.13 37.54
N TYR A 692 -9.30 -24.45 37.48
CA TYR A 692 -9.84 -25.33 38.51
C TYR A 692 -8.75 -26.22 39.08
N ILE A 693 -8.60 -26.23 40.41
CA ILE A 693 -7.70 -27.14 41.11
C ILE A 693 -8.46 -28.38 41.54
N PHE A 694 -7.92 -29.54 41.21
CA PHE A 694 -8.37 -30.83 41.70
C PHE A 694 -7.32 -31.42 42.65
N PHE A 695 -7.79 -32.01 43.74
CA PHE A 695 -6.96 -32.70 44.73
C PHE A 695 -7.34 -34.17 44.79
N ARG A 696 -6.31 -35.02 44.84
CA ARG A 696 -6.44 -36.46 45.00
C ARG A 696 -6.37 -36.85 46.47
N SER A 697 -7.43 -37.50 46.96
CA SER A 697 -7.44 -38.17 48.27
C SER A 697 -7.66 -39.66 48.08
N GLY A 698 -6.61 -40.47 48.32
CA GLY A 698 -6.61 -41.89 47.99
C GLY A 698 -6.62 -42.10 46.47
N ASN A 699 -7.68 -42.72 45.95
CA ASN A 699 -7.85 -42.99 44.51
C ASN A 699 -8.83 -42.03 43.82
N THR A 700 -9.40 -41.06 44.55
CA THR A 700 -10.46 -40.17 44.03
C THR A 700 -9.96 -38.74 43.91
N TRP A 701 -10.23 -38.12 42.77
CA TRP A 701 -10.00 -36.71 42.51
C TRP A 701 -11.27 -35.88 42.75
N THR A 702 -11.11 -34.74 43.41
CA THR A 702 -12.23 -33.81 43.70
C THR A 702 -11.81 -32.38 43.43
N GLN A 703 -12.73 -31.54 42.93
CA GLN A 703 -12.48 -30.11 42.77
C GLN A 703 -12.25 -29.48 44.15
N GLN A 704 -11.04 -28.97 44.38
CA GLN A 704 -10.64 -28.29 45.62
C GLN A 704 -10.90 -26.78 45.54
N ALA A 705 -10.65 -26.15 44.39
CA ALA A 705 -10.79 -24.71 44.23
C ALA A 705 -11.14 -24.32 42.78
N LYS A 706 -11.86 -23.19 42.64
CA LYS A 706 -11.97 -22.40 41.40
C LYS A 706 -11.10 -21.15 41.58
N LEU A 707 -10.25 -20.87 40.62
CA LEU A 707 -9.32 -19.74 40.58
C LEU A 707 -9.83 -18.76 39.52
N THR A 708 -9.84 -17.48 39.88
CA THR A 708 -10.20 -16.35 39.01
C THR A 708 -9.22 -15.21 39.25
N ALA A 709 -8.99 -14.37 38.23
CA ALA A 709 -8.24 -13.13 38.41
C ALA A 709 -9.07 -12.12 39.22
N ALA A 710 -8.48 -11.55 40.28
CA ALA A 710 -9.16 -10.57 41.14
C ALA A 710 -9.59 -9.29 40.40
N ASP A 711 -8.87 -8.93 39.35
CA ASP A 711 -9.11 -7.81 38.45
C ASP A 711 -9.61 -8.25 37.06
N GLY A 712 -10.03 -9.51 36.92
CA GLY A 712 -10.42 -10.05 35.62
C GLY A 712 -11.64 -9.34 35.02
N SER A 713 -11.60 -9.17 33.71
CA SER A 713 -12.57 -8.48 32.87
C SER A 713 -13.05 -9.38 31.72
N THR A 714 -14.01 -8.88 30.95
CA THR A 714 -14.48 -9.53 29.71
C THR A 714 -13.32 -9.78 28.76
N ASP A 715 -13.30 -10.96 28.13
CA ASP A 715 -12.32 -11.39 27.13
C ASP A 715 -10.85 -11.48 27.61
N ASP A 716 -10.59 -11.45 28.92
CA ASP A 716 -9.22 -11.63 29.45
C ASP A 716 -8.66 -13.04 29.18
N ASN A 717 -9.54 -14.01 28.89
CA ASN A 717 -9.19 -15.40 28.59
C ASN A 717 -8.35 -16.07 29.70
N PHE A 718 -8.62 -15.76 30.97
CA PHE A 718 -7.92 -16.35 32.10
C PHE A 718 -8.11 -17.88 32.13
N GLY A 719 -7.03 -18.64 32.23
CA GLY A 719 -7.11 -20.11 32.17
C GLY A 719 -6.78 -20.69 30.81
N TYR A 720 -6.43 -19.86 29.82
CA TYR A 720 -6.02 -20.33 28.49
C TYR A 720 -4.81 -21.28 28.55
N SER A 721 -3.84 -20.97 29.43
CA SER A 721 -2.70 -21.82 29.73
C SER A 721 -2.50 -21.93 31.23
N VAL A 722 -2.28 -23.15 31.74
CA VAL A 722 -2.09 -23.42 33.18
C VAL A 722 -0.88 -24.31 33.44
N SER A 723 -0.22 -24.11 34.59
CA SER A 723 0.84 -25.00 35.06
C SER A 723 0.91 -25.03 36.59
N ILE A 724 1.26 -26.17 37.18
CA ILE A 724 1.32 -26.36 38.64
C ILE A 724 2.63 -27.03 39.07
N SER A 725 3.25 -26.53 40.13
CA SER A 725 4.47 -27.08 40.73
C SER A 725 4.44 -26.89 42.25
N GLY A 726 4.36 -28.00 43.00
CA GLY A 726 4.26 -27.97 44.45
C GLY A 726 3.05 -27.18 44.94
N ASP A 727 3.31 -26.15 45.74
CA ASP A 727 2.27 -25.27 46.29
C ASP A 727 1.93 -24.06 45.40
N TYR A 728 2.45 -24.01 44.17
CA TYR A 728 2.26 -22.88 43.26
C TYR A 728 1.60 -23.30 41.96
N ALA A 729 0.66 -22.48 41.49
CA ALA A 729 0.05 -22.59 40.18
C ALA A 729 0.21 -21.26 39.44
N ILE A 730 0.40 -21.33 38.13
CA ILE A 730 0.42 -20.19 37.23
C ILE A 730 -0.71 -20.33 36.21
N VAL A 731 -1.40 -19.23 35.95
CA VAL A 731 -2.52 -19.16 35.00
C VAL A 731 -2.33 -17.97 34.07
N GLY A 732 -2.31 -18.21 32.77
CA GLY A 732 -2.22 -17.16 31.74
C GLY A 732 -3.58 -16.55 31.42
N ALA A 733 -3.58 -15.25 31.13
CA ALA A 733 -4.71 -14.45 30.67
C ALA A 733 -4.21 -13.52 29.56
N TYR A 734 -4.05 -14.07 28.36
CA TYR A 734 -3.34 -13.38 27.28
C TYR A 734 -4.14 -12.21 26.69
N GLY A 735 -5.46 -12.18 26.91
CA GLY A 735 -6.34 -11.09 26.47
C GLY A 735 -6.46 -9.95 27.49
N ASP A 736 -5.80 -10.05 28.65
CA ASP A 736 -5.89 -9.03 29.70
C ASP A 736 -5.32 -7.68 29.25
N ASP A 737 -6.11 -6.63 29.43
CA ASP A 737 -5.81 -5.25 29.04
C ASP A 737 -5.03 -4.52 30.14
N ILE A 738 -3.85 -3.99 29.81
CA ILE A 738 -3.01 -3.25 30.76
C ILE A 738 -3.00 -1.77 30.40
N GLY A 739 -3.83 -1.00 31.12
CA GLY A 739 -3.95 0.44 30.90
C GLY A 739 -4.59 0.73 29.53
N SER A 740 -3.80 1.27 28.59
CA SER A 740 -4.25 1.52 27.21
C SER A 740 -3.84 0.43 26.22
N ASN A 741 -3.05 -0.55 26.66
CA ASN A 741 -2.52 -1.61 25.81
C ASN A 741 -3.49 -2.78 25.81
N MET A 742 -4.32 -2.86 24.77
CA MET A 742 -5.29 -3.95 24.60
C MET A 742 -4.57 -5.27 24.36
N ASN A 743 -5.03 -6.38 24.95
CA ASN A 743 -4.42 -7.70 24.83
C ASN A 743 -2.90 -7.71 25.08
N GLN A 744 -2.40 -6.81 25.94
CA GLN A 744 -0.99 -6.88 26.35
C GLN A 744 -0.73 -8.23 27.02
N GLY A 745 -1.71 -8.70 27.79
CA GLY A 745 -1.72 -9.99 28.44
C GLY A 745 -1.02 -9.98 29.80
N SER A 746 -1.45 -10.91 30.64
CA SER A 746 -0.92 -11.13 31.99
C SER A 746 -0.83 -12.61 32.32
N ALA A 747 -0.19 -12.91 33.45
CA ALA A 747 -0.39 -14.18 34.13
C ALA A 747 -0.46 -14.00 35.64
N TYR A 748 -1.06 -14.97 36.31
CA TYR A 748 -1.37 -14.89 37.72
C TYR A 748 -0.77 -16.08 38.45
N ILE A 749 -0.09 -15.79 39.56
CA ILE A 749 0.43 -16.82 40.46
C ILE A 749 -0.54 -17.02 41.60
N PHE A 750 -0.92 -18.27 41.83
CA PHE A 750 -1.65 -18.71 43.01
C PHE A 750 -0.74 -19.54 43.89
N VAL A 751 -0.83 -19.31 45.20
CA VAL A 751 -0.12 -20.08 46.21
C VAL A 751 -1.12 -20.81 47.08
N ARG A 752 -0.82 -22.08 47.37
CA ARG A 752 -1.52 -22.90 48.33
C ARG A 752 -0.91 -22.73 49.71
N SER A 753 -1.74 -22.37 50.67
CA SER A 753 -1.44 -22.53 52.10
C SER A 753 -2.51 -23.43 52.69
N ASP A 754 -2.07 -24.53 53.31
CA ASP A 754 -2.95 -25.62 53.77
C ASP A 754 -3.81 -26.17 52.62
N ASN A 755 -5.12 -25.86 52.63
CA ASN A 755 -6.11 -26.28 51.64
C ASN A 755 -6.71 -25.11 50.84
N THR A 756 -6.15 -23.92 50.96
CA THR A 756 -6.67 -22.71 50.31
C THR A 756 -5.68 -22.17 49.29
N TRP A 757 -6.17 -21.94 48.07
CA TRP A 757 -5.44 -21.27 47.01
C TRP A 757 -5.76 -19.78 47.02
N THR A 758 -4.73 -18.94 46.95
CA THR A 758 -4.88 -17.48 46.95
C THR A 758 -4.01 -16.88 45.86
N GLN A 759 -4.51 -15.85 45.16
CA GLN A 759 -3.71 -15.09 44.20
C GLN A 759 -2.58 -14.38 44.95
N GLN A 760 -1.34 -14.76 44.66
CA GLN A 760 -0.14 -14.17 45.26
C GLN A 760 0.38 -12.98 44.43
N ALA A 761 0.31 -13.08 43.09
CA ALA A 761 0.85 -12.05 42.19
C ALA A 761 0.12 -12.02 40.85
N LYS A 762 0.07 -10.83 40.24
CA LYS A 762 -0.15 -10.60 38.80
C LYS A 762 1.21 -10.29 38.18
N LEU A 763 1.54 -10.96 37.09
CA LEU A 763 2.79 -10.80 36.33
C LEU A 763 2.47 -10.03 35.05
N THR A 764 3.20 -8.96 34.83
CA THR A 764 3.22 -8.17 33.59
C THR A 764 4.66 -7.83 33.24
N VAL A 765 4.88 -7.37 32.02
CA VAL A 765 6.20 -6.93 31.52
C VAL A 765 6.19 -5.43 31.25
N ALA A 766 7.31 -4.76 31.54
CA ALA A 766 7.41 -3.30 31.46
C ALA A 766 7.44 -2.78 30.01
N ASP A 767 7.93 -3.58 29.07
CA ASP A 767 7.96 -3.31 27.64
C ASP A 767 6.72 -3.81 26.89
N GLY A 768 5.72 -4.34 27.60
CA GLY A 768 4.53 -4.89 26.96
C GLY A 768 3.71 -3.82 26.22
N ALA A 769 3.24 -4.19 25.04
CA ALA A 769 2.49 -3.39 24.10
C ALA A 769 1.17 -4.07 23.72
N THR A 770 0.35 -3.38 22.91
CA THR A 770 -0.90 -3.90 22.37
C THR A 770 -0.67 -5.19 21.57
N ASP A 771 -1.50 -6.21 21.81
CA ASP A 771 -1.52 -7.51 21.12
C ASP A 771 -0.27 -8.40 21.28
N ASP A 772 0.63 -8.09 22.22
CA ASP A 772 1.79 -8.93 22.57
C ASP A 772 1.37 -10.33 23.06
N ASN A 773 0.15 -10.43 23.63
CA ASN A 773 -0.42 -11.65 24.18
C ASN A 773 0.48 -12.32 25.22
N PHE A 774 1.06 -11.53 26.13
CA PHE A 774 1.87 -12.05 27.22
C PHE A 774 1.06 -13.01 28.10
N GLY A 775 1.62 -14.18 28.42
CA GLY A 775 0.90 -15.22 29.14
C GLY A 775 0.11 -16.18 28.25
N TYR A 776 0.26 -16.09 26.92
CA TYR A 776 -0.32 -17.05 25.96
C TYR A 776 0.07 -18.50 26.24
N SER A 777 1.29 -18.72 26.74
CA SER A 777 1.71 -20.02 27.27
C SER A 777 2.48 -19.83 28.57
N VAL A 778 2.26 -20.69 29.56
CA VAL A 778 2.91 -20.60 30.88
C VAL A 778 3.43 -21.96 31.35
N SER A 779 4.55 -21.94 32.08
CA SER A 779 5.08 -23.13 32.75
C SER A 779 5.82 -22.73 34.04
N ILE A 780 5.69 -23.53 35.10
CA ILE A 780 6.33 -23.28 36.40
C ILE A 780 7.15 -24.50 36.87
N SER A 781 8.34 -24.25 37.39
CA SER A 781 9.21 -25.28 38.00
C SER A 781 9.94 -24.69 39.21
N GLY A 782 9.51 -25.09 40.41
CA GLY A 782 10.05 -24.55 41.65
C GLY A 782 9.88 -23.03 41.72
N ASP A 783 11.00 -22.31 41.85
CA ASP A 783 11.01 -20.85 42.00
C ASP A 783 11.02 -20.06 40.69
N TYR A 784 10.95 -20.75 39.55
CA TYR A 784 11.02 -20.12 38.24
C TYR A 784 9.76 -20.41 37.43
N THR A 785 9.30 -19.38 36.73
CA THR A 785 8.25 -19.52 35.71
C THR A 785 8.80 -19.05 34.37
N ILE A 786 8.24 -19.59 33.29
CA ILE A 786 8.43 -19.08 31.93
C ILE A 786 7.06 -18.78 31.33
N LEU A 787 6.98 -17.65 30.62
CA LEU A 787 5.78 -17.18 29.95
C LEU A 787 6.10 -16.81 28.51
N GLY A 788 5.24 -17.18 27.58
CA GLY A 788 5.35 -16.81 26.18
C GLY A 788 4.51 -15.58 25.82
N ALA A 789 5.06 -14.77 24.92
CA ALA A 789 4.38 -13.66 24.25
C ALA A 789 4.67 -13.79 22.74
N PRO A 790 3.94 -14.64 22.00
CA PRO A 790 4.27 -15.01 20.62
C PRO A 790 4.21 -13.86 19.62
N ASN A 791 3.54 -12.77 20.00
CA ASN A 791 3.38 -11.57 19.18
C ASN A 791 4.16 -10.36 19.72
N ASP A 792 4.89 -10.51 20.84
CA ASP A 792 5.80 -9.47 21.32
C ASP A 792 6.92 -9.27 20.30
N ASP A 793 7.18 -8.00 19.97
CA ASP A 793 8.06 -7.61 18.87
C ASP A 793 7.70 -8.32 17.54
N SER A 794 8.62 -8.38 16.57
CA SER A 794 8.33 -9.06 15.29
C SER A 794 8.43 -10.59 15.37
N SER A 795 9.24 -11.16 16.26
CA SER A 795 9.53 -12.61 16.29
C SER A 795 8.76 -13.38 17.36
N GLY A 796 8.20 -12.69 18.36
CA GLY A 796 7.78 -13.26 19.63
C GLY A 796 8.94 -13.35 20.64
N SER A 797 8.58 -13.42 21.92
CA SER A 797 9.50 -13.51 23.06
C SER A 797 9.02 -14.50 24.13
N ALA A 798 9.91 -14.88 25.04
CA ALA A 798 9.54 -15.56 26.28
C ALA A 798 10.21 -14.89 27.49
N PHE A 799 9.54 -14.89 28.63
CA PHE A 799 10.00 -14.19 29.82
C PHE A 799 10.11 -15.16 30.99
N VAL A 800 11.21 -15.05 31.72
CA VAL A 800 11.44 -15.84 32.94
C VAL A 800 11.22 -14.94 34.15
N PHE A 801 10.42 -15.39 35.10
CA PHE A 801 10.28 -14.73 36.41
C PHE A 801 10.87 -15.62 37.50
N LEU A 802 11.45 -14.97 38.51
CA LEU A 802 12.03 -15.61 39.69
C LEU A 802 11.26 -15.19 40.94
N ARG A 803 10.88 -16.19 41.73
CA ARG A 803 10.30 -15.98 43.06
C ARG A 803 11.38 -15.51 44.04
N SER A 804 11.11 -14.39 44.70
CA SER A 804 11.91 -13.85 45.80
C SER A 804 11.01 -13.56 46.99
N GLY A 805 10.95 -14.49 47.94
CA GLY A 805 9.99 -14.45 49.04
C GLY A 805 8.55 -14.64 48.53
N SER A 806 7.70 -13.64 48.72
CA SER A 806 6.32 -13.58 48.20
C SER A 806 6.19 -12.81 46.88
N SER A 807 7.28 -12.24 46.38
CA SER A 807 7.28 -11.46 45.13
C SER A 807 7.79 -12.31 43.97
N TRP A 808 7.29 -12.02 42.77
CA TRP A 808 7.77 -12.59 41.51
C TRP A 808 8.34 -11.47 40.66
N ILE A 809 9.60 -11.60 40.28
CA ILE A 809 10.35 -10.53 39.61
C ILE A 809 10.75 -11.02 38.22
N GLN A 810 10.52 -10.19 37.20
CA GLN A 810 11.02 -10.48 35.85
C GLN A 810 12.54 -10.62 35.91
N HIS A 811 13.02 -11.83 35.63
CA HIS A 811 14.43 -12.18 35.69
C HIS A 811 15.10 -12.04 34.33
N SER A 812 14.42 -12.43 33.24
CA SER A 812 14.98 -12.36 31.88
C SER A 812 13.90 -12.28 30.79
N LYS A 813 14.18 -11.55 29.71
CA LYS A 813 13.52 -11.68 28.39
C LYS A 813 14.41 -12.54 27.51
N LEU A 814 13.85 -13.60 26.93
CA LEU A 814 14.52 -14.56 26.07
C LEU A 814 14.06 -14.33 24.64
N ILE A 815 15.03 -14.16 23.74
CA ILE A 815 14.83 -14.00 22.30
C ILE A 815 15.73 -15.00 21.57
N PRO A 816 15.29 -15.56 20.43
CA PRO A 816 16.13 -16.46 19.64
C PRO A 816 17.34 -15.70 19.09
N THR A 817 18.47 -16.39 18.90
CA THR A 817 19.69 -15.81 18.31
C THR A 817 19.55 -15.42 16.85
N ASP A 818 18.55 -15.98 16.18
CA ASP A 818 18.21 -15.82 14.77
C ASP A 818 16.71 -15.44 14.63
N PRO A 819 16.31 -14.24 15.13
CA PRO A 819 14.93 -13.83 15.11
C PRO A 819 14.46 -13.59 13.67
N SER A 820 13.26 -14.09 13.36
CA SER A 820 12.56 -13.86 12.11
C SER A 820 11.16 -13.32 12.39
N PRO A 821 10.65 -12.37 11.60
CA PRO A 821 9.27 -11.92 11.73
C PRO A 821 8.28 -13.09 11.69
N PHE A 822 7.28 -13.02 12.56
CA PHE A 822 6.12 -13.93 12.67
C PHE A 822 6.46 -15.39 12.95
N MET A 823 7.68 -15.71 13.41
CA MET A 823 8.08 -17.08 13.73
C MET A 823 7.35 -17.67 14.95
N TRP A 824 6.63 -16.83 15.71
CA TRP A 824 5.82 -17.23 16.87
C TRP A 824 6.66 -17.84 17.99
N PHE A 825 7.84 -17.27 18.24
CA PHE A 825 8.68 -17.66 19.38
C PHE A 825 7.95 -17.34 20.68
N GLY A 826 7.82 -18.33 21.57
CA GLY A 826 6.99 -18.19 22.78
C GLY A 826 5.55 -18.69 22.59
N GLY A 827 5.20 -19.24 21.42
CA GLY A 827 3.88 -19.85 21.20
C GLY A 827 3.57 -21.02 22.14
N LYS A 828 4.60 -21.75 22.57
CA LYS A 828 4.56 -22.72 23.68
C LYS A 828 5.88 -22.72 24.44
N VAL A 829 5.81 -22.89 25.76
CA VAL A 829 6.96 -22.88 26.67
C VAL A 829 6.88 -24.03 27.67
N SER A 830 8.04 -24.55 28.08
CA SER A 830 8.14 -25.53 29.17
C SER A 830 9.46 -25.32 29.93
N ILE A 831 9.41 -25.36 31.26
CA ILE A 831 10.57 -25.22 32.15
C ILE A 831 10.75 -26.47 33.02
N SER A 832 11.99 -26.93 33.16
CA SER A 832 12.37 -27.99 34.10
C SER A 832 13.76 -27.69 34.67
N GLY A 833 13.80 -27.30 35.95
CA GLY A 833 15.05 -26.92 36.61
C GLY A 833 15.75 -25.76 35.90
N ASP A 834 16.99 -25.97 35.46
CA ASP A 834 17.82 -24.97 34.78
C ASP A 834 17.59 -24.87 33.27
N TYR A 835 16.60 -25.57 32.71
CA TYR A 835 16.38 -25.63 31.27
C TYR A 835 14.96 -25.20 30.90
N VAL A 836 14.88 -24.46 29.79
CA VAL A 836 13.61 -24.11 29.15
C VAL A 836 13.64 -24.50 27.68
N VAL A 837 12.50 -24.97 27.18
CA VAL A 837 12.25 -25.16 25.76
C VAL A 837 11.14 -24.22 25.31
N ILE A 838 11.35 -23.55 24.19
CA ILE A 838 10.46 -22.53 23.63
C ILE A 838 10.17 -22.88 22.17
N GLY A 839 8.89 -23.04 21.84
CA GLY A 839 8.44 -23.30 20.49
C GLY A 839 8.38 -22.04 19.63
N ALA A 840 8.70 -22.19 18.34
CA ALA A 840 8.56 -21.19 17.29
C ALA A 840 8.02 -21.88 16.03
N GLN A 841 6.73 -22.22 16.08
CA GLN A 841 6.08 -23.11 15.11
C GLN A 841 5.95 -22.55 13.70
N HIS A 842 6.10 -21.24 13.50
CA HIS A 842 6.05 -20.61 12.18
C HIS A 842 7.45 -20.23 11.67
N ASN A 843 8.51 -20.70 12.33
CA ASN A 843 9.86 -20.42 11.87
C ASN A 843 10.12 -21.03 10.49
N GLN A 844 10.72 -20.24 9.59
CA GLN A 844 11.16 -20.70 8.28
C GLN A 844 12.57 -21.30 8.37
N ILE A 845 12.74 -22.51 7.83
CA ILE A 845 14.04 -23.20 7.80
C ILE A 845 14.43 -23.43 6.34
N GLY A 846 15.43 -22.69 5.86
CA GLY A 846 15.81 -22.73 4.44
C GLY A 846 14.64 -22.32 3.52
N ALA A 847 14.24 -23.23 2.63
CA ALA A 847 13.11 -23.01 1.71
C ALA A 847 11.75 -23.41 2.30
N ASN A 848 11.71 -24.05 3.46
CA ASN A 848 10.50 -24.60 4.06
C ASN A 848 9.83 -23.54 4.96
N LEU A 849 8.76 -22.93 4.46
CA LEU A 849 7.91 -22.03 5.24
C LEU A 849 7.20 -22.80 6.36
N ASN A 850 7.10 -22.22 7.55
CA ASN A 850 6.42 -22.82 8.71
C ASN A 850 6.86 -24.25 9.06
N GLN A 851 8.06 -24.67 8.66
CA GLN A 851 8.64 -25.93 9.14
C GLN A 851 8.69 -25.95 10.67
N GLY A 852 8.98 -24.77 11.26
CA GLY A 852 9.01 -24.58 12.68
C GLY A 852 10.35 -24.98 13.31
N SER A 853 10.54 -24.56 14.54
CA SER A 853 11.73 -24.85 15.35
C SER A 853 11.39 -24.78 16.84
N ALA A 854 12.27 -25.31 17.68
CA ALA A 854 12.23 -25.10 19.12
C ALA A 854 13.61 -24.67 19.62
N TYR A 855 13.65 -23.84 20.66
CA TYR A 855 14.89 -23.28 21.20
C TYR A 855 15.07 -23.71 22.65
N LEU A 856 16.27 -24.20 22.97
CA LEU A 856 16.66 -24.61 24.31
C LEU A 856 17.52 -23.51 24.91
N PHE A 857 17.12 -23.02 26.08
CA PHE A 857 17.95 -22.15 26.89
C PHE A 857 18.34 -22.85 28.18
N TYR A 858 19.57 -22.61 28.60
CA TYR A 858 20.13 -23.10 29.84
C TYR A 858 20.47 -21.94 30.76
N ARG A 859 20.18 -22.08 32.05
CA ARG A 859 20.57 -21.13 33.08
C ARG A 859 21.99 -21.42 33.54
N LEU A 860 22.89 -20.47 33.28
CA LEU A 860 24.25 -20.46 33.80
C LEU A 860 24.39 -19.32 34.83
N GLY A 861 24.33 -19.67 36.12
CA GLY A 861 24.31 -18.69 37.20
C GLY A 861 23.02 -17.87 37.18
N THR A 862 23.12 -16.55 36.98
CA THR A 862 21.98 -15.63 36.90
C THR A 862 21.56 -15.31 35.46
N SER A 863 22.16 -15.95 34.46
CA SER A 863 21.88 -15.66 33.04
C SER A 863 21.28 -16.87 32.34
N TRP A 864 20.35 -16.63 31.44
CA TRP A 864 19.83 -17.64 30.52
C TRP A 864 20.50 -17.49 29.16
N THR A 865 21.02 -18.58 28.62
CA THR A 865 21.74 -18.60 27.35
C THR A 865 21.13 -19.63 26.42
N GLN A 866 20.89 -19.27 25.15
CA GLN A 866 20.44 -20.23 24.15
C GLN A 866 21.53 -21.29 23.95
N GLN A 867 21.21 -22.53 24.29
CA GLN A 867 22.11 -23.68 24.19
C GLN A 867 21.96 -24.40 22.85
N ALA A 868 20.75 -24.48 22.31
CA ALA A 868 20.50 -25.15 21.03
C ALA A 868 19.25 -24.58 20.32
N LYS A 869 19.25 -24.67 18.99
CA LYS A 869 18.06 -24.62 18.14
C LYS A 869 17.80 -26.03 17.63
N LEU A 870 16.59 -26.52 17.85
CA LEU A 870 16.13 -27.86 17.46
C LEU A 870 15.21 -27.73 16.24
N ILE A 871 15.43 -28.62 15.27
CA ILE A 871 14.60 -28.81 14.07
C ILE A 871 14.39 -30.30 13.87
N ALA A 872 13.25 -30.70 13.30
CA ALA A 872 13.02 -32.08 12.90
C ALA A 872 14.01 -32.49 11.79
N SER A 873 14.59 -33.68 11.91
CA SER A 873 15.55 -34.23 10.93
C SER A 873 14.96 -34.38 9.53
N ASP A 874 13.65 -34.58 9.45
CA ASP A 874 12.85 -34.77 8.24
C ASP A 874 11.85 -33.62 8.01
N GLY A 875 12.02 -32.49 8.71
CA GLY A 875 11.04 -31.42 8.67
C GLY A 875 10.87 -30.82 7.26
N ALA A 876 9.61 -30.66 6.88
CA ALA A 876 9.12 -30.08 5.64
C ALA A 876 8.38 -28.76 5.90
N GLY A 877 7.89 -28.12 4.83
CA GLY A 877 7.08 -26.92 4.96
C GLY A 877 5.74 -27.22 5.65
N ASP A 878 5.27 -26.30 6.48
CA ASP A 878 4.00 -26.37 7.22
C ASP A 878 3.85 -27.47 8.29
N ASP A 879 4.89 -28.26 8.59
CA ASP A 879 4.86 -29.26 9.68
C ASP A 879 4.58 -28.66 11.07
N ARG A 880 4.90 -27.37 11.25
CA ARG A 880 4.74 -26.61 12.50
C ARG A 880 5.45 -27.25 13.70
N PHE A 881 6.68 -27.70 13.50
CA PHE A 881 7.53 -28.18 14.59
C PHE A 881 7.72 -27.08 15.66
N GLY A 882 7.53 -27.43 16.94
CA GLY A 882 7.54 -26.45 18.03
C GLY A 882 6.16 -25.95 18.42
N SER A 883 5.10 -26.53 17.85
CA SER A 883 3.70 -26.22 18.19
C SER A 883 3.25 -26.70 19.55
N SER A 884 3.97 -27.67 20.11
CA SER A 884 3.88 -28.08 21.51
C SER A 884 5.27 -28.50 21.98
N VAL A 885 5.60 -28.22 23.24
CA VAL A 885 6.93 -28.51 23.80
C VAL A 885 6.81 -28.98 25.25
N SER A 886 7.66 -29.91 25.66
CA SER A 886 7.79 -30.35 27.04
C SER A 886 9.24 -30.73 27.33
N ILE A 887 9.74 -30.42 28.52
CA ILE A 887 11.08 -30.79 28.95
C ILE A 887 11.07 -31.45 30.34
N SER A 888 11.88 -32.49 30.51
CA SER A 888 12.09 -33.15 31.80
C SER A 888 13.48 -33.78 31.84
N GLY A 889 14.32 -33.31 32.76
CA GLY A 889 15.71 -33.78 32.89
C GLY A 889 16.50 -33.54 31.60
N ASP A 890 17.10 -34.61 31.07
CA ASP A 890 17.90 -34.59 29.83
C ASP A 890 17.06 -34.78 28.56
N TYR A 891 15.73 -34.77 28.66
CA TYR A 891 14.83 -35.03 27.53
C TYR A 891 13.91 -33.86 27.24
N ALA A 892 13.78 -33.53 25.95
CA ALA A 892 12.79 -32.61 25.43
C ALA A 892 11.94 -33.31 24.37
N MET A 893 10.64 -33.05 24.38
CA MET A 893 9.69 -33.55 23.39
C MET A 893 9.04 -32.37 22.68
N ILE A 894 9.01 -32.40 21.35
CA ILE A 894 8.49 -31.33 20.50
C ILE A 894 7.46 -31.90 19.52
N GLY A 895 6.27 -31.32 19.49
CA GLY A 895 5.23 -31.66 18.51
C GLY A 895 5.39 -30.94 17.18
N ALA A 896 5.00 -31.62 16.11
CA ALA A 896 4.82 -31.12 14.76
C ALA A 896 3.50 -31.72 14.24
N TYR A 897 2.38 -31.13 14.65
CA TYR A 897 1.07 -31.75 14.46
C TYR A 897 0.58 -31.74 13.00
N PHE A 898 1.30 -31.09 12.09
CA PHE A 898 1.04 -31.12 10.65
C PHE A 898 2.13 -31.84 9.86
N ASP A 899 3.05 -32.53 10.52
CA ASP A 899 4.03 -33.38 9.83
C ASP A 899 3.33 -34.49 9.04
N ASP A 900 3.78 -34.66 7.79
CA ASP A 900 3.33 -35.71 6.89
C ASP A 900 4.12 -37.01 7.18
N VAL A 901 3.42 -38.13 7.35
CA VAL A 901 4.05 -39.42 7.63
C VAL A 901 3.77 -40.39 6.48
N GLY A 902 4.76 -40.56 5.61
CA GLY A 902 4.58 -41.35 4.38
C GLY A 902 3.58 -40.66 3.44
N ASP A 903 2.52 -41.37 3.05
CA ASP A 903 1.45 -40.82 2.20
C ASP A 903 0.32 -40.14 3.01
N ASN A 904 0.37 -40.19 4.35
CA ASN A 904 -0.67 -39.63 5.21
C ASN A 904 -0.37 -38.16 5.53
N SER A 905 -1.10 -37.27 4.87
CA SER A 905 -0.97 -35.83 5.08
C SER A 905 -1.43 -35.42 6.48
N ASN A 906 -0.69 -34.54 7.16
CA ASN A 906 -1.01 -34.03 8.50
C ASN A 906 -1.28 -35.12 9.55
N GLN A 907 -0.72 -36.33 9.39
CA GLN A 907 -0.85 -37.39 10.40
C GLN A 907 -0.28 -36.91 11.75
N GLY A 908 0.75 -36.06 11.69
CA GLY A 908 1.40 -35.42 12.82
C GLY A 908 2.42 -36.34 13.49
N SER A 909 3.45 -35.70 14.05
CA SER A 909 4.55 -36.37 14.74
C SER A 909 4.96 -35.65 16.01
N ALA A 910 5.65 -36.38 16.89
CA ALA A 910 6.37 -35.80 18.01
C ALA A 910 7.81 -36.30 18.04
N TYR A 911 8.75 -35.42 18.35
CA TYR A 911 10.17 -35.68 18.28
C TYR A 911 10.78 -35.59 19.67
N ILE A 912 11.58 -36.59 20.04
CA ILE A 912 12.30 -36.63 21.32
C ILE A 912 13.75 -36.29 21.07
N PHE A 913 14.25 -35.30 21.81
CA PHE A 913 15.64 -34.90 21.84
C PHE A 913 16.25 -35.29 23.17
N PHE A 914 17.44 -35.87 23.12
CA PHE A 914 18.23 -36.23 24.29
C PHE A 914 19.44 -35.30 24.41
N ARG A 915 19.72 -34.87 25.63
CA ARG A 915 20.92 -34.12 25.97
C ARG A 915 22.03 -35.04 26.45
N ASP A 916 23.17 -34.99 25.76
CA ASP A 916 24.43 -35.54 26.24
C ASP A 916 25.44 -34.40 26.45
N GLY A 917 25.76 -34.11 27.72
CA GLY A 917 26.53 -32.93 28.10
C GLY A 917 25.83 -31.62 27.71
N THR A 918 26.40 -30.88 26.75
CA THR A 918 25.81 -29.64 26.22
C THR A 918 25.08 -29.82 24.89
N THR A 919 25.10 -31.02 24.31
CA THR A 919 24.61 -31.28 22.96
C THR A 919 23.23 -31.91 23.03
N TRP A 920 22.30 -31.39 22.23
CA TRP A 920 20.96 -31.96 22.05
C TRP A 920 20.88 -32.67 20.70
N THR A 921 20.48 -33.94 20.69
CA THR A 921 20.32 -34.74 19.47
C THR A 921 18.93 -35.36 19.41
N GLN A 922 18.35 -35.45 18.21
CA GLN A 922 17.08 -36.15 18.02
C GLN A 922 17.30 -37.65 18.26
N GLN A 923 16.65 -38.19 19.28
CA GLN A 923 16.71 -39.59 19.67
C GLN A 923 15.62 -40.43 18.98
N ALA A 924 14.41 -39.87 18.83
CA ALA A 924 13.28 -40.57 18.25
C ALA A 924 12.29 -39.63 17.54
N LYS A 925 11.61 -40.15 16.52
CA LYS A 925 10.36 -39.63 15.96
C LYS A 925 9.24 -40.59 16.39
N LEU A 926 8.20 -40.06 17.02
CA LEU A 926 7.04 -40.79 17.51
C LEU A 926 5.84 -40.46 16.62
N THR A 927 5.13 -41.49 16.17
CA THR A 927 3.94 -41.39 15.35
C THR A 927 2.84 -42.28 15.90
N SER A 928 1.60 -42.06 15.44
CA SER A 928 0.52 -43.01 15.67
C SER A 928 0.73 -44.26 14.80
N GLU A 929 0.85 -45.46 15.41
CA GLU A 929 0.95 -46.75 14.69
C GLU A 929 -0.20 -47.04 13.71
N ASN A 930 -1.39 -46.45 13.95
CA ASN A 930 -2.57 -46.52 13.08
C ASN A 930 -2.96 -45.12 12.59
N GLY A 931 -1.97 -44.22 12.43
CA GLY A 931 -2.29 -42.85 12.09
C GLY A 931 -2.77 -42.72 10.66
N GLU A 932 -3.86 -41.99 10.50
CA GLU A 932 -4.47 -41.65 9.23
C GLU A 932 -4.14 -40.20 8.88
N ALA A 933 -4.49 -39.78 7.66
CA ALA A 933 -4.42 -38.37 7.30
C ALA A 933 -5.26 -37.50 8.27
N ASP A 934 -4.74 -36.33 8.63
CA ASP A 934 -5.35 -35.35 9.55
C ASP A 934 -5.55 -35.81 11.01
N ASP A 935 -4.87 -36.87 11.45
CA ASP A 935 -4.88 -37.30 12.86
C ASP A 935 -4.25 -36.25 13.79
N VAL A 936 -3.32 -35.43 13.27
CA VAL A 936 -2.60 -34.34 13.96
C VAL A 936 -1.93 -34.75 15.28
N PHE A 937 -1.31 -35.94 15.30
CA PHE A 937 -0.55 -36.39 16.46
C PHE A 937 0.57 -35.42 16.82
N GLY A 938 0.76 -35.16 18.11
CA GLY A 938 1.74 -34.16 18.59
C GLY A 938 1.14 -32.76 18.80
N ARG A 939 -0.19 -32.60 18.70
CA ARG A 939 -0.90 -31.34 19.03
C ARG A 939 -0.59 -30.84 20.45
N SER A 940 -0.48 -31.75 21.41
CA SER A 940 0.06 -31.49 22.74
C SER A 940 0.97 -32.65 23.11
N VAL A 941 2.11 -32.34 23.75
CA VAL A 941 3.11 -33.32 24.17
C VAL A 941 3.49 -33.11 25.62
N SER A 942 3.82 -34.19 26.32
CA SER A 942 4.37 -34.13 27.67
C SER A 942 5.36 -35.26 27.92
N ILE A 943 6.48 -34.98 28.57
CA ILE A 943 7.53 -35.96 28.87
C ILE A 943 7.91 -35.87 30.36
N TYR A 944 8.03 -37.03 31.01
CA TYR A 944 8.48 -37.13 32.39
C TYR A 944 9.18 -38.47 32.64
N GLY A 945 10.46 -38.42 33.01
CA GLY A 945 11.25 -39.62 33.25
C GLY A 945 11.34 -40.53 32.02
N GLU A 946 10.84 -41.76 32.13
CA GLU A 946 10.83 -42.74 31.04
C GLU A 946 9.56 -42.72 30.19
N PHE A 947 8.68 -41.74 30.40
CA PHE A 947 7.37 -41.68 29.75
C PHE A 947 7.22 -40.43 28.90
N ALA A 948 6.61 -40.60 27.74
CA ALA A 948 6.26 -39.54 26.82
C ALA A 948 4.79 -39.73 26.39
N VAL A 949 4.05 -38.64 26.23
CA VAL A 949 2.65 -38.67 25.83
C VAL A 949 2.43 -37.65 24.72
N GLY A 950 1.71 -38.06 23.68
CA GLY A 950 1.26 -37.17 22.61
C GLY A 950 -0.24 -37.31 22.39
N THR A 951 -0.91 -36.21 22.05
CA THR A 951 -2.34 -36.20 21.71
C THR A 951 -2.55 -36.09 20.21
N GLN A 952 -3.64 -36.69 19.75
CA GLN A 952 -4.28 -36.54 18.43
C GLN A 952 -5.77 -36.20 18.65
N PHE A 953 -6.53 -35.81 17.62
CA PHE A 953 -7.89 -35.26 17.80
C PHE A 953 -8.81 -36.09 18.72
N SER A 954 -8.77 -37.41 18.63
CA SER A 954 -9.69 -38.34 19.32
C SER A 954 -9.02 -39.19 20.41
N SER A 955 -7.70 -39.13 20.56
CA SER A 955 -6.97 -40.03 21.47
C SER A 955 -5.66 -39.45 21.97
N CYS A 956 -5.09 -40.06 23.00
CA CYS A 956 -3.70 -39.84 23.40
C CYS A 956 -2.94 -41.16 23.41
N LYS A 957 -1.63 -41.07 23.19
CA LYS A 957 -0.73 -42.22 23.17
C LYS A 957 0.37 -42.04 24.18
N ILE A 958 0.60 -43.08 24.99
CA ILE A 958 1.68 -43.13 25.96
C ILE A 958 2.79 -44.01 25.40
N PHE A 959 4.01 -43.49 25.46
CA PHE A 959 5.24 -44.16 25.08
C PHE A 959 6.12 -44.35 26.31
N THR A 960 6.78 -45.50 26.36
CA THR A 960 7.78 -45.82 27.37
C THR A 960 9.15 -45.99 26.76
N ARG A 961 10.16 -45.46 27.43
CA ARG A 961 11.56 -45.65 27.09
C ARG A 961 12.11 -46.87 27.81
N SER A 962 12.69 -47.80 27.06
CA SER A 962 13.50 -48.89 27.59
C SER A 962 14.77 -49.02 26.75
N ASN A 963 15.94 -49.03 27.40
CA ASN A 963 17.26 -49.12 26.73
C ASN A 963 17.44 -48.12 25.57
N SER A 964 17.03 -46.86 25.78
CA SER A 964 17.08 -45.77 24.78
C SER A 964 16.13 -45.89 23.58
N THR A 965 15.25 -46.89 23.55
CA THR A 965 14.19 -47.02 22.54
C THR A 965 12.84 -46.64 23.15
N TRP A 966 12.07 -45.84 22.42
CA TRP A 966 10.70 -45.48 22.77
C TRP A 966 9.73 -46.40 22.06
N ALA A 967 8.79 -46.99 22.80
CA ALA A 967 7.75 -47.86 22.27
C ALA A 967 6.38 -47.49 22.83
N THR A 968 5.33 -47.69 22.04
CA THR A 968 3.95 -47.48 22.45
C THR A 968 3.61 -48.42 23.61
N GLN A 969 3.15 -47.86 24.72
CA GLN A 969 2.69 -48.63 25.89
C GLN A 969 1.17 -48.80 25.86
N ALA A 970 0.43 -47.73 25.56
CA ALA A 970 -1.03 -47.72 25.59
C ALA A 970 -1.62 -46.63 24.69
N ASN A 971 -2.82 -46.90 24.16
CA ASN A 971 -3.66 -45.94 23.43
C ASN A 971 -4.91 -45.65 24.26
N PHE A 972 -5.28 -44.38 24.37
CA PHE A 972 -6.45 -43.95 25.13
C PHE A 972 -7.38 -43.15 24.25
N PHE A 973 -8.62 -43.61 24.11
CA PHE A 973 -9.64 -42.93 23.34
C PHE A 973 -10.49 -42.08 24.28
N SER A 974 -10.67 -40.81 23.91
CA SER A 974 -11.65 -39.92 24.52
C SER A 974 -12.78 -39.74 23.52
N SER A 975 -14.04 -39.98 23.92
CA SER A 975 -15.19 -39.64 23.08
C SER A 975 -15.25 -38.16 22.73
N ASP A 976 -14.62 -37.34 23.57
CA ASP A 976 -14.72 -35.89 23.58
C ASP A 976 -13.43 -35.22 23.03
N GLY A 977 -12.47 -36.04 22.55
CA GLY A 977 -11.18 -35.60 22.01
C GLY A 977 -10.13 -35.22 23.07
N ALA A 978 -8.88 -35.06 22.64
CA ALA A 978 -7.75 -34.70 23.51
C ALA A 978 -7.07 -33.40 23.01
N SER A 979 -6.93 -32.43 23.90
CA SER A 979 -6.52 -31.05 23.56
C SER A 979 -5.23 -30.60 24.21
N SER A 980 -5.01 -31.03 25.46
CA SER A 980 -3.83 -30.75 26.26
C SER A 980 -3.49 -31.99 27.08
N VAL A 981 -2.21 -32.21 27.38
CA VAL A 981 -1.75 -33.35 28.16
C VAL A 981 -0.61 -32.95 29.09
N SER A 982 -0.59 -33.55 30.28
CA SER A 982 0.50 -33.42 31.24
C SER A 982 0.74 -34.73 31.98
N ILE A 983 2.00 -35.05 32.24
CA ILE A 983 2.40 -36.28 32.93
C ILE A 983 3.35 -35.97 34.09
N ASN A 984 3.08 -36.55 35.26
CA ASN A 984 3.92 -36.45 36.44
C ASN A 984 3.86 -37.75 37.25
N GLY A 985 5.02 -38.34 37.55
CA GLY A 985 5.07 -39.60 38.29
C GLY A 985 4.29 -40.71 37.58
N ASN A 986 3.31 -41.30 38.25
CA ASN A 986 2.44 -42.35 37.70
C ASN A 986 1.12 -41.85 37.12
N TYR A 987 0.92 -40.54 37.04
CA TYR A 987 -0.34 -39.97 36.59
C TYR A 987 -0.16 -39.19 35.30
N THR A 988 -1.10 -39.41 34.40
CA THR A 988 -1.28 -38.62 33.18
C THR A 988 -2.65 -37.96 33.26
N ILE A 989 -2.70 -36.66 33.02
CA ILE A 989 -3.95 -35.93 32.81
C ILE A 989 -4.03 -35.52 31.35
N PHE A 990 -5.19 -35.70 30.73
CA PHE A 990 -5.49 -35.05 29.46
C PHE A 990 -6.80 -34.28 29.54
N GLY A 991 -6.82 -33.12 28.91
CA GLY A 991 -7.99 -32.27 28.80
C GLY A 991 -8.73 -32.53 27.49
N SER A 992 -10.05 -32.56 27.56
CA SER A 992 -10.97 -32.65 26.44
C SER A 992 -11.71 -31.32 26.31
N ILE A 993 -11.65 -30.73 25.13
CA ILE A 993 -12.24 -29.43 24.83
C ILE A 993 -13.77 -29.52 24.88
N SER A 994 -14.40 -28.58 25.59
CA SER A 994 -15.82 -28.27 25.42
C SER A 994 -16.09 -27.79 24.00
N ASN A 995 -17.13 -28.31 23.37
CA ASN A 995 -17.73 -27.66 22.19
C ASN A 995 -19.15 -27.21 22.57
N ARG A 996 -19.85 -26.51 21.68
CA ARG A 996 -21.22 -26.01 21.90
C ARG A 996 -22.26 -27.01 22.46
N ASN A 997 -21.92 -28.30 22.51
CA ASN A 997 -22.79 -29.38 22.98
C ASN A 997 -22.22 -30.21 24.15
N ASN A 998 -21.03 -29.92 24.70
CA ASN A 998 -20.43 -30.66 25.83
C ASN A 998 -19.68 -29.71 26.77
N ARG A 999 -19.81 -29.90 28.08
CA ARG A 999 -19.23 -29.05 29.14
C ARG A 999 -17.70 -29.20 29.31
N GLY A 1000 -17.04 -29.95 28.42
CA GLY A 1000 -15.63 -30.30 28.54
C GLY A 1000 -15.35 -31.25 29.71
N ALA A 1001 -14.16 -31.83 29.74
CA ALA A 1001 -13.72 -32.68 30.85
C ALA A 1001 -12.19 -32.78 30.87
N ALA A 1002 -11.63 -33.18 32.00
CA ALA A 1002 -10.26 -33.67 32.06
C ALA A 1002 -10.26 -35.09 32.62
N TYR A 1003 -9.36 -35.93 32.14
CA TYR A 1003 -9.35 -37.35 32.47
C TYR A 1003 -7.99 -37.69 33.07
N ILE A 1004 -8.02 -38.40 34.21
CA ILE A 1004 -6.79 -38.85 34.88
C ILE A 1004 -6.65 -40.36 34.75
N PHE A 1005 -5.40 -40.77 34.47
CA PHE A 1005 -5.00 -42.15 34.33
C PHE A 1005 -3.87 -42.45 35.29
N ASN A 1006 -4.00 -43.56 36.00
CA ASN A 1006 -2.89 -44.14 36.73
C ASN A 1006 -2.22 -45.19 35.84
N LYS A 1007 -0.90 -45.24 35.87
CA LYS A 1007 -0.08 -46.19 35.10
C LYS A 1007 -0.07 -47.61 35.67
N ASN A 1008 -0.48 -47.79 36.93
CA ASN A 1008 -0.44 -49.08 37.65
C ASN A 1008 -1.69 -49.94 37.47
#